data_AF-A0A3D9C0N2-F1
#
_entry.id   AF-A0A3D9C0N2-F1
#
_cell.length_a   1.000
_cell.length_b   1.000
_cell.length_c   1.000
_cell.angle_alpha   90.00
_cell.angle_beta   90.00
_cell.angle_gamma   90.00
#
_symmetry.space_group_name_H-M   'P 1'
#
loop_
_entity.id
_entity.type
_entity.pdbx_description
1 polymer ?
#
loop_
_entity_poly.entity_id
_entity_poly.type
_entity_poly.pdbx_seq_one_letter_code
_entity_poly.pdbx_strand_id
1 'polypeptide(L)'
;MSRTRIVKGNIYEVVEEHLNYYSEKDIVETASTTYVENSETDILYGGNPEKAPSADLVNYYIKVRIYNPPVVDPANPPKKYNGEFGFDWIDVDPSSEEVQKIQDVDFSNVEYFYKKGATANDLGDIIAKSADEQGAKDAITANYRLGECPKPCKDGKIDMPFVLMKPGQEISLSLEVALTSGVLNNEKIYLEGNDCYSFELVGGTKTGNKTEKIIADKEIVVLKIKCLKESPETTFKIKQENPTQKLETVGGFTMMENKILKLKFRVIALVANEPTASAKAQALFQKFKDNKVKEYLNENSLNQAGYEVEIENQAMFDTLGSGDLDDYFYAFDKTDWTNKKYFGNVIKQKYDVIPGTNTCKPGSVDASGNCKKVPVPTDVIVDNQKDLGGLDKANAIDEIAITEYKNKLKTKSKTYEGGIIILSDFESSDPATGAYSRTSPLNHYALIVYSTNTESKDTYAHEIGHMLGLPHLFFDAKEKDSYKIARENILGNGKPDTIIKDGKNVPNPECILPIAEQINKSLTESKYYIRTEVYAKKSTIKRQLQLSINYFTTEKSNEQRDKARIETAFRGQPDTVIVAGSGTKTQTKGVYIGLCNTKITQYINYLNDNNIAMSEINALTDNDKIKKHSFKMIFKASHYTAILRESNVYYKNVINQIHSNNLMFIQGKTKNIMDYHNERVVFLHNQIKVMRDDLANY
;
A
#
# COMPACT_ATOMS: atom_id res chain seq x y z
N MET A 1 -38.06 10.30 42.65
CA MET A 1 -39.52 10.01 42.54
C MET A 1 -40.13 10.16 43.93
N SER A 2 -41.18 10.95 44.14
CA SER A 2 -41.89 10.97 45.42
C SER A 2 -42.95 9.86 45.42
N ARG A 3 -42.87 8.94 46.39
CA ARG A 3 -43.88 7.90 46.57
C ARG A 3 -44.65 8.22 47.85
N THR A 4 -45.92 8.57 47.73
CA THR A 4 -46.80 8.77 48.89
C THR A 4 -47.64 7.51 49.07
N ARG A 5 -47.47 6.82 50.20
CA ARG A 5 -48.27 5.65 50.57
C ARG A 5 -49.26 6.07 51.67
N ILE A 6 -50.55 6.10 51.34
CA ILE A 6 -51.61 6.42 52.30
C ILE A 6 -52.41 5.15 52.54
N VAL A 7 -52.43 4.66 53.78
CA VAL A 7 -53.17 3.46 54.17
C VAL A 7 -54.25 3.86 55.19
N LYS A 8 -55.51 3.51 54.89
CA LYS A 8 -56.66 3.77 55.78
C LYS A 8 -56.87 2.62 56.77
N GLY A 9 -55.82 2.25 57.50
CA GLY A 9 -55.80 1.13 58.44
C GLY A 9 -54.44 0.99 59.14
N ASN A 10 -54.25 -0.07 59.92
CA ASN A 10 -52.98 -0.36 60.58
C ASN A 10 -51.99 -0.96 59.58
N ILE A 11 -50.72 -0.54 59.65
CA ILE A 11 -49.59 -1.14 58.94
C ILE A 11 -48.76 -1.93 59.96
N TYR A 12 -48.34 -3.14 59.59
CA TYR A 12 -47.42 -3.97 60.38
C TYR A 12 -46.37 -4.53 59.42
N GLU A 13 -45.11 -4.19 59.65
CA GLU A 13 -43.96 -4.63 58.86
C GLU A 13 -42.89 -5.15 59.83
N VAL A 14 -42.46 -6.39 59.62
CA VAL A 14 -41.46 -7.08 60.46
C VAL A 14 -40.32 -7.49 59.54
N VAL A 15 -39.11 -7.06 59.89
CA VAL A 15 -37.89 -7.35 59.15
C VAL A 15 -36.91 -7.99 60.12
N GLU A 16 -36.26 -9.08 59.69
CA GLU A 16 -35.46 -9.94 60.58
C GLU A 16 -34.09 -9.32 60.96
N GLU A 17 -33.70 -8.18 60.38
CA GLU A 17 -32.46 -7.45 60.70
C GLU A 17 -32.68 -5.90 60.64
N HIS A 18 -31.74 -5.12 60.10
CA HIS A 18 -31.82 -3.66 60.04
C HIS A 18 -32.76 -3.17 58.92
N LEU A 19 -33.67 -2.24 59.24
CA LEU A 19 -34.45 -1.49 58.27
C LEU A 19 -33.79 -0.12 58.01
N ASN A 20 -33.08 0.00 56.89
CA ASN A 20 -32.41 1.24 56.50
C ASN A 20 -33.17 1.94 55.37
N TYR A 21 -33.57 3.19 55.60
CA TYR A 21 -34.20 4.04 54.59
C TYR A 21 -33.18 5.04 54.01
N TYR A 22 -32.99 5.04 52.69
CA TYR A 22 -32.15 6.01 51.99
C TYR A 22 -33.02 6.93 51.13
N SER A 23 -32.93 8.24 51.33
CA SER A 23 -33.69 9.23 50.55
C SER A 23 -32.93 10.57 50.48
N GLU A 24 -32.99 11.25 49.33
CA GLU A 24 -32.40 12.59 49.18
C GLU A 24 -33.18 13.70 49.92
N LYS A 25 -34.40 13.40 50.39
CA LYS A 25 -35.30 14.29 51.13
C LYS A 25 -36.01 13.54 52.25
N ASP A 26 -36.61 14.27 53.18
CA ASP A 26 -37.39 13.68 54.27
C ASP A 26 -38.45 12.69 53.76
N ILE A 27 -38.49 11.52 54.38
CA ILE A 27 -39.55 10.54 54.19
C ILE A 27 -40.67 10.92 55.14
N VAL A 28 -41.91 10.98 54.63
CA VAL A 28 -43.10 11.30 55.42
C VAL A 28 -44.07 10.15 55.33
N GLU A 29 -44.15 9.36 56.40
CA GLU A 29 -45.15 8.33 56.60
C GLU A 29 -46.25 8.82 57.54
N THR A 30 -47.52 8.56 57.18
CA THR A 30 -48.68 8.98 57.99
C THR A 30 -49.70 7.85 58.08
N ALA A 31 -50.12 7.53 59.31
CA ALA A 31 -51.18 6.57 59.60
C ALA A 31 -52.29 7.25 60.43
N SER A 32 -53.55 6.89 60.19
CA SER A 32 -54.70 7.54 60.84
C SER A 32 -54.97 7.07 62.27
N THR A 33 -54.35 5.99 62.73
CA THR A 33 -54.65 5.37 64.04
C THR A 33 -53.40 4.96 64.81
N THR A 34 -52.60 4.02 64.32
CA THR A 34 -51.42 3.52 65.04
C THR A 34 -50.33 3.13 64.04
N TYR A 35 -49.10 3.56 64.31
CA TYR A 35 -47.89 3.22 63.57
C TYR A 35 -46.90 2.62 64.57
N VAL A 36 -46.45 1.38 64.32
CA VAL A 36 -45.47 0.69 65.16
C VAL A 36 -44.49 -0.02 64.22
N GLU A 37 -43.23 0.38 64.30
CA GLU A 37 -42.10 -0.37 63.74
C GLU A 37 -41.38 -1.07 64.90
N ASN A 38 -40.89 -2.28 64.67
CA ASN A 38 -40.19 -3.06 65.68
C ASN A 38 -38.91 -3.64 65.06
N SER A 39 -37.77 -3.30 65.63
CA SER A 39 -36.42 -3.76 65.27
C SER A 39 -35.76 -4.31 66.53
N GLU A 40 -34.96 -5.38 66.42
CA GLU A 40 -34.26 -5.94 67.58
C GLU A 40 -33.15 -5.03 68.14
N THR A 41 -32.74 -3.98 67.41
CA THR A 41 -31.66 -3.08 67.83
C THR A 41 -32.07 -1.60 67.74
N ASP A 42 -31.99 -0.99 66.56
CA ASP A 42 -32.28 0.44 66.34
C ASP A 42 -33.30 0.66 65.21
N ILE A 43 -34.07 1.75 65.31
CA ILE A 43 -34.94 2.28 64.25
C ILE A 43 -34.46 3.70 63.93
N LEU A 44 -33.74 3.87 62.82
CA LEU A 44 -33.13 5.15 62.43
C LEU A 44 -34.02 5.91 61.43
N TYR A 45 -35.14 6.46 61.92
CA TYR A 45 -36.12 7.21 61.10
C TYR A 45 -36.20 8.73 61.44
N GLY A 46 -35.38 9.24 62.36
CA GLY A 46 -35.50 10.63 62.83
C GLY A 46 -34.42 11.59 62.31
N GLY A 47 -34.74 12.43 61.32
CA GLY A 47 -34.14 13.76 61.18
C GLY A 47 -32.97 13.96 60.20
N ASN A 48 -32.54 12.94 59.45
CA ASN A 48 -31.78 13.03 58.20
C ASN A 48 -31.43 11.58 57.80
N PRO A 49 -32.12 10.95 56.83
CA PRO A 49 -31.69 9.64 56.34
C PRO A 49 -30.25 9.75 55.83
N GLU A 50 -29.42 8.75 56.12
CA GLU A 50 -28.06 8.73 55.61
C GLU A 50 -28.10 8.80 54.08
N LYS A 51 -27.18 9.58 53.51
CA LYS A 51 -27.01 9.62 52.07
C LYS A 51 -26.69 8.19 51.63
N ALA A 52 -27.45 7.65 50.67
CA ALA A 52 -27.18 6.33 50.11
C ALA A 52 -25.66 6.22 49.83
N PRO A 53 -25.01 5.09 50.17
CA PRO A 53 -23.62 4.88 49.81
C PRO A 53 -23.49 5.22 48.32
N SER A 54 -22.60 6.16 48.01
CA SER A 54 -22.16 6.36 46.63
C SER A 54 -21.71 4.99 46.16
N ALA A 55 -22.41 4.39 45.19
CA ALA A 55 -21.83 3.24 44.51
C ALA A 55 -20.50 3.75 43.97
N ASP A 56 -19.38 3.30 44.54
CA ASP A 56 -18.05 3.65 44.05
C ASP A 56 -18.01 3.21 42.60
N LEU A 57 -18.11 4.18 41.69
CA LEU A 57 -18.14 3.91 40.26
C LEU A 57 -16.74 3.43 39.89
N VAL A 58 -16.60 2.12 39.76
CA VAL A 58 -15.39 1.47 39.26
C VAL A 58 -15.35 1.63 37.76
N ASN A 59 -14.29 2.27 37.29
CA ASN A 59 -14.22 2.67 35.92
C ASN A 59 -12.86 2.29 35.35
N TYR A 60 -12.90 1.60 34.23
CA TYR A 60 -11.73 1.07 33.57
C TYR A 60 -12.00 0.93 32.08
N TYR A 61 -10.93 0.74 31.33
CA TYR A 61 -11.00 0.32 29.93
C TYR A 61 -10.00 -0.79 29.67
N ILE A 62 -10.16 -1.44 28.53
CA ILE A 62 -9.34 -2.56 28.09
C ILE A 62 -8.69 -2.22 26.76
N LYS A 63 -7.36 -2.21 26.77
CA LYS A 63 -6.55 -2.15 25.56
C LYS A 63 -6.29 -3.56 25.06
N VAL A 64 -6.54 -3.79 23.78
CA VAL A 64 -6.25 -5.07 23.12
C VAL A 64 -4.87 -4.96 22.46
N ARG A 65 -3.95 -5.82 22.84
CA ARG A 65 -2.56 -5.79 22.35
C ARG A 65 -2.09 -7.19 21.95
N ILE A 66 -0.91 -7.25 21.33
CA ILE A 66 -0.25 -8.51 21.01
C ILE A 66 0.17 -9.16 22.32
N TYR A 67 -0.23 -10.41 22.53
CA TYR A 67 0.21 -11.16 23.69
C TYR A 67 1.69 -11.53 23.55
N ASN A 68 2.54 -10.90 24.37
CA ASN A 68 3.92 -11.29 24.55
C ASN A 68 4.05 -12.00 25.91
N PRO A 69 4.23 -13.34 25.94
CA PRO A 69 4.39 -14.04 27.20
C PRO A 69 5.62 -13.50 27.95
N PRO A 70 5.61 -13.47 29.29
CA PRO A 70 6.79 -13.13 30.06
C PRO A 70 7.93 -14.13 29.80
N VAL A 71 9.17 -13.65 29.79
CA VAL A 71 10.35 -14.52 29.65
C VAL A 71 10.52 -15.32 30.94
N VAL A 72 9.97 -16.53 30.96
CA VAL A 72 10.09 -17.45 32.11
C VAL A 72 11.43 -18.19 32.09
N ASP A 73 11.94 -18.52 30.90
CA ASP A 73 13.24 -19.16 30.68
C ASP A 73 14.07 -18.32 29.69
N PRO A 74 15.16 -17.67 30.13
CA PRO A 74 16.04 -16.90 29.25
C PRO A 74 16.70 -17.76 28.15
N ALA A 75 16.85 -19.07 28.36
CA ALA A 75 17.40 -19.98 27.35
C ALA A 75 16.40 -20.30 26.24
N ASN A 76 15.10 -20.16 26.51
CA ASN A 76 14.00 -20.39 25.57
C ASN A 76 12.96 -19.26 25.69
N PRO A 77 13.32 -18.03 25.28
CA PRO A 77 12.40 -16.91 25.41
C PRO A 77 11.13 -17.17 24.59
N PRO A 78 9.96 -16.72 25.08
CA PRO A 78 8.72 -16.84 24.35
C PRO A 78 8.83 -16.21 22.96
N LYS A 79 8.14 -16.83 22.00
CA LYS A 79 8.12 -16.38 20.62
C LYS A 79 7.52 -14.97 20.57
N LYS A 80 8.34 -13.99 20.19
CA LYS A 80 7.86 -12.65 19.84
C LYS A 80 6.99 -12.75 18.60
N TYR A 81 5.98 -11.89 18.53
CA TYR A 81 5.18 -11.75 17.32
C TYR A 81 6.07 -11.50 16.11
N ASN A 82 5.83 -12.29 15.07
CA ASN A 82 6.64 -12.32 13.87
C ASN A 82 5.77 -12.16 12.62
N GLY A 83 4.60 -11.54 12.77
CA GLY A 83 3.67 -11.26 11.69
C GLY A 83 2.72 -12.41 11.40
N GLU A 84 2.52 -13.37 12.31
CA GLU A 84 1.77 -14.60 12.04
C GLU A 84 0.24 -14.40 11.83
N PHE A 85 -0.29 -13.20 12.02
CA PHE A 85 -1.65 -12.75 11.68
C PHE A 85 -1.63 -11.23 11.51
N GLY A 86 -2.62 -10.61 10.87
CA GLY A 86 -2.64 -9.16 10.70
C GLY A 86 -3.05 -8.48 11.99
N PHE A 87 -2.26 -7.52 12.47
CA PHE A 87 -2.59 -6.74 13.67
C PHE A 87 -2.12 -5.29 13.52
N ASP A 88 -3.05 -4.36 13.66
CA ASP A 88 -2.75 -2.93 13.61
C ASP A 88 -3.55 -2.17 14.65
N TRP A 89 -2.89 -1.24 15.32
CA TRP A 89 -3.41 -0.57 16.51
C TRP A 89 -2.78 0.81 16.64
N ILE A 90 -3.46 1.67 17.39
CA ILE A 90 -2.92 2.97 17.82
C ILE A 90 -3.02 3.05 19.34
N ASP A 91 -2.14 3.81 19.96
CA ASP A 91 -2.28 4.16 21.36
C ASP A 91 -2.93 5.54 21.46
N VAL A 92 -4.07 5.61 22.14
CA VAL A 92 -4.80 6.86 22.36
C VAL A 92 -4.93 7.09 23.85
N ASP A 93 -4.65 8.32 24.28
CA ASP A 93 -4.98 8.77 25.63
C ASP A 93 -6.51 8.85 25.75
N PRO A 94 -7.15 8.08 26.65
CA PRO A 94 -8.60 8.02 26.68
C PRO A 94 -9.29 9.32 27.12
N SER A 95 -8.56 10.23 27.77
CA SER A 95 -9.11 11.48 28.28
C SER A 95 -8.92 12.63 27.29
N SER A 96 -7.76 12.71 26.62
CA SER A 96 -7.46 13.78 25.67
C SER A 96 -7.71 13.40 24.21
N GLU A 97 -7.98 12.12 23.93
CA GLU A 97 -8.00 11.53 22.57
C GLU A 97 -6.68 11.70 21.81
N GLU A 98 -5.58 12.00 22.51
CA GLU A 98 -4.29 12.21 21.88
C GLU A 98 -3.70 10.88 21.40
N VAL A 99 -3.36 10.82 20.11
CA VAL A 99 -2.60 9.70 19.55
C VAL A 99 -1.15 9.77 20.04
N GLN A 100 -0.74 8.74 20.79
CA GLN A 100 0.60 8.62 21.35
C GLN A 100 1.49 7.75 20.45
N LYS A 101 0.95 6.63 19.96
CA LYS A 101 1.69 5.67 19.13
C LYS A 101 0.82 5.12 17.99
N ILE A 102 1.49 4.70 16.92
CA ILE A 102 0.93 3.90 15.84
C ILE A 102 1.73 2.60 15.84
N GLN A 103 1.09 1.49 16.22
CA GLN A 103 1.78 0.28 16.62
C GLN A 103 2.88 0.60 17.67
N ASP A 104 4.09 0.08 17.47
CA ASP A 104 5.23 0.36 18.36
C ASP A 104 5.95 1.68 18.06
N VAL A 105 5.40 2.54 17.19
CA VAL A 105 6.06 3.77 16.71
C VAL A 105 5.45 4.99 17.37
N ASP A 106 6.28 5.80 18.04
CA ASP A 106 5.83 7.07 18.62
C ASP A 106 5.31 8.04 17.55
N PHE A 107 4.23 8.77 17.85
CA PHE A 107 3.63 9.77 16.96
C PHE A 107 4.64 10.84 16.49
N SER A 108 5.68 11.10 17.28
CA SER A 108 6.78 12.01 16.92
C SER A 108 7.57 11.57 15.68
N ASN A 109 7.53 10.28 15.33
CA ASN A 109 8.19 9.74 14.13
C ASN A 109 7.29 9.76 12.88
N VAL A 110 6.07 10.28 12.96
CA VAL A 110 5.28 10.61 11.76
C VAL A 110 5.88 11.88 11.13
N GLU A 111 6.27 11.79 9.87
CA GLU A 111 6.92 12.88 9.15
C GLU A 111 5.94 13.62 8.23
N TYR A 112 5.13 12.87 7.49
CA TYR A 112 4.09 13.40 6.62
C TYR A 112 2.79 12.62 6.78
N PHE A 113 1.68 13.24 6.39
CA PHE A 113 0.38 12.61 6.33
C PHE A 113 -0.40 13.12 5.11
N TYR A 114 -1.33 12.30 4.63
CA TYR A 114 -2.27 12.73 3.60
C TYR A 114 -3.42 13.51 4.25
N LYS A 115 -3.55 14.79 3.89
CA LYS A 115 -4.69 15.62 4.25
C LYS A 115 -5.73 15.57 3.14
N LYS A 116 -6.86 14.95 3.43
CA LYS A 116 -7.99 14.84 2.50
C LYS A 116 -8.51 16.22 2.11
N GLY A 117 -8.77 16.39 0.82
CA GLY A 117 -9.37 17.60 0.27
C GLY A 117 -10.79 17.88 0.78
N ALA A 118 -11.20 19.15 0.77
CA ALA A 118 -12.50 19.58 1.30
C ALA A 118 -13.69 19.21 0.38
N THR A 119 -13.42 18.92 -0.89
CA THR A 119 -14.44 18.61 -1.91
C THR A 119 -14.03 17.42 -2.77
N ALA A 120 -14.96 16.85 -3.54
CA ALA A 120 -14.66 15.74 -4.45
C ALA A 120 -13.68 16.10 -5.59
N ASN A 121 -13.54 17.40 -5.92
CA ASN A 121 -12.60 17.88 -6.94
C ASN A 121 -11.23 18.28 -6.34
N ASP A 122 -11.15 18.36 -5.02
CA ASP A 122 -9.92 18.60 -4.29
C ASP A 122 -9.29 17.25 -3.97
N LEU A 123 -8.15 16.96 -4.61
CA LEU A 123 -7.43 15.72 -4.41
C LEU A 123 -6.71 15.69 -3.05
N GLY A 124 -6.77 16.74 -2.24
CA GLY A 124 -5.97 16.84 -1.02
C GLY A 124 -4.49 17.06 -1.33
N ASP A 125 -3.66 16.86 -0.30
CA ASP A 125 -2.21 16.98 -0.41
C ASP A 125 -1.49 16.16 0.67
N ILE A 126 -0.20 15.91 0.46
CA ILE A 126 0.70 15.38 1.49
C ILE A 126 1.32 16.55 2.24
N ILE A 127 1.09 16.59 3.55
CA ILE A 127 1.52 17.69 4.39
C ILE A 127 2.49 17.16 5.43
N ALA A 128 3.55 17.92 5.70
CA ALA A 128 4.46 17.62 6.80
C ALA A 128 3.72 17.73 8.13
N LYS A 129 3.89 16.78 9.04
CA LYS A 129 3.28 16.82 10.38
C LYS A 129 3.59 18.13 11.11
N SER A 130 4.81 18.65 10.95
CA SER A 130 5.25 19.92 11.54
C SER A 130 4.47 21.15 11.06
N ALA A 131 3.81 21.07 9.90
CA ALA A 131 3.01 22.16 9.34
C ALA A 131 1.55 22.12 9.81
N ASP A 132 1.03 20.93 10.19
CA ASP A 132 -0.36 20.74 10.62
C ASP A 132 -0.50 19.50 11.51
N GLU A 133 -0.05 19.61 12.76
CA GLU A 133 -0.02 18.47 13.69
C GLU A 133 -1.42 17.99 14.06
N GLN A 134 -2.39 18.91 14.21
CA GLN A 134 -3.77 18.54 14.48
C GLN A 134 -4.38 17.82 13.28
N GLY A 135 -4.12 18.29 12.05
CA GLY A 135 -4.55 17.59 10.84
C GLY A 135 -3.99 16.17 10.75
N ALA A 136 -2.75 15.94 11.21
CA ALA A 136 -2.18 14.60 11.28
C ALA A 136 -2.94 13.72 12.29
N LYS A 137 -3.26 14.24 13.48
CA LYS A 137 -4.08 13.54 14.49
C LYS A 137 -5.47 13.22 13.95
N ASP A 138 -6.11 14.16 13.29
CA ASP A 138 -7.43 13.98 12.66
C ASP A 138 -7.37 12.92 11.55
N ALA A 139 -6.31 12.91 10.73
CA ALA A 139 -6.12 11.91 9.69
C ALA A 139 -5.93 10.50 10.27
N ILE A 140 -5.24 10.35 11.40
CA ILE A 140 -5.10 9.07 12.09
C ILE A 140 -6.47 8.63 12.63
N THR A 141 -7.12 9.47 13.43
CA THR A 141 -8.40 9.12 14.08
C THR A 141 -9.54 8.88 13.08
N ALA A 142 -9.50 9.49 11.89
CA ALA A 142 -10.46 9.21 10.82
C ALA A 142 -10.26 7.84 10.14
N ASN A 143 -9.08 7.24 10.24
CA ASN A 143 -8.74 5.96 9.63
C ASN A 143 -8.77 4.79 10.63
N TYR A 144 -8.56 5.07 11.92
CA TYR A 144 -8.68 4.08 12.99
C TYR A 144 -10.06 4.10 13.65
N ARG A 145 -10.49 2.96 14.17
CA ARG A 145 -11.74 2.85 14.91
C ARG A 145 -11.50 3.20 16.38
N LEU A 146 -12.33 4.08 16.91
CA LEU A 146 -12.34 4.46 18.31
C LEU A 146 -13.68 4.05 18.93
N GLY A 147 -13.62 3.41 20.11
CA GLY A 147 -14.78 3.08 20.93
C GLY A 147 -15.03 4.13 22.01
N GLU A 148 -16.26 4.20 22.52
CA GLU A 148 -16.59 5.03 23.69
C GLU A 148 -15.89 4.46 24.94
N CYS A 149 -15.29 5.33 25.76
CA CYS A 149 -14.79 4.96 27.08
C CYS A 149 -15.91 5.08 28.12
N PRO A 150 -16.10 4.09 29.01
CA PRO A 150 -17.00 4.21 30.16
C PRO A 150 -16.69 5.45 31.01
N LYS A 151 -17.71 6.05 31.63
CA LYS A 151 -17.49 7.16 32.57
C LYS A 151 -16.53 6.72 33.70
N PRO A 152 -15.66 7.61 34.23
CA PRO A 152 -15.65 9.05 34.09
C PRO A 152 -14.60 9.46 33.05
N CYS A 153 -14.18 8.57 32.14
CA CYS A 153 -13.50 8.98 30.92
C CYS A 153 -14.44 9.97 30.24
N LYS A 154 -14.17 11.25 30.41
CA LYS A 154 -15.10 12.34 30.13
C LYS A 154 -15.32 12.38 28.62
N ASP A 155 -16.41 11.81 28.11
CA ASP A 155 -16.70 11.69 26.67
C ASP A 155 -15.53 11.07 25.86
N GLY A 156 -14.68 10.29 26.54
CA GLY A 156 -13.39 9.84 26.05
C GLY A 156 -13.46 8.68 25.07
N LYS A 157 -12.36 8.40 24.38
CA LYS A 157 -12.29 7.34 23.37
C LYS A 157 -11.15 6.37 23.61
N ILE A 158 -11.40 5.10 23.32
CA ILE A 158 -10.39 4.03 23.40
C ILE A 158 -10.13 3.44 22.02
N ASP A 159 -8.90 3.03 21.77
CA ASP A 159 -8.53 2.42 20.51
C ASP A 159 -9.19 1.03 20.32
N MET A 160 -9.62 0.75 19.10
CA MET A 160 -10.10 -0.57 18.70
C MET A 160 -9.20 -1.09 17.58
N PRO A 161 -8.25 -2.00 17.87
CA PRO A 161 -7.32 -2.48 16.86
C PRO A 161 -8.02 -3.31 15.78
N PHE A 162 -7.34 -3.42 14.65
CA PHE A 162 -7.70 -4.32 13.56
C PHE A 162 -6.95 -5.64 13.69
N VAL A 163 -7.67 -6.73 13.44
CA VAL A 163 -7.14 -8.09 13.47
C VAL A 163 -7.55 -8.80 12.17
N LEU A 164 -6.63 -9.47 11.49
CA LEU A 164 -6.93 -10.33 10.35
C LEU A 164 -6.35 -11.73 10.59
N MET A 165 -7.19 -12.74 10.50
CA MET A 165 -6.81 -14.15 10.63
C MET A 165 -7.47 -14.98 9.54
N LYS A 166 -6.75 -15.95 8.96
CA LYS A 166 -7.35 -16.92 8.03
C LYS A 166 -8.26 -17.91 8.78
N PRO A 167 -9.26 -18.48 8.10
CA PRO A 167 -10.02 -19.63 8.59
C PRO A 167 -9.11 -20.74 9.12
N GLY A 168 -9.46 -21.29 10.29
CA GLY A 168 -8.72 -22.34 10.97
C GLY A 168 -7.58 -21.85 11.88
N GLN A 169 -7.16 -20.58 11.79
CA GLN A 169 -6.12 -20.04 12.66
C GLN A 169 -6.62 -19.81 14.09
N GLU A 170 -5.69 -19.96 15.04
CA GLU A 170 -5.86 -19.64 16.45
C GLU A 170 -4.73 -18.71 16.90
N ILE A 171 -5.07 -17.62 17.60
CA ILE A 171 -4.12 -16.64 18.11
C ILE A 171 -4.44 -16.29 19.56
N SER A 172 -3.50 -15.64 20.22
CA SER A 172 -3.67 -15.07 21.55
C SER A 172 -3.41 -13.57 21.52
N LEU A 173 -4.32 -12.80 22.10
CA LEU A 173 -4.18 -11.37 22.34
C LEU A 173 -4.16 -11.09 23.85
N SER A 174 -3.50 -10.01 24.26
CA SER A 174 -3.59 -9.48 25.61
C SER A 174 -4.73 -8.48 25.71
N LEU A 175 -5.49 -8.59 26.79
CA LEU A 175 -6.45 -7.60 27.24
C LEU A 175 -5.85 -6.92 28.47
N GLU A 176 -5.36 -5.71 28.30
CA GLU A 176 -4.69 -4.93 29.34
C GLU A 176 -5.73 -4.06 30.05
N VAL A 177 -6.00 -4.37 31.31
CA VAL A 177 -6.96 -3.64 32.15
C VAL A 177 -6.31 -2.37 32.68
N ALA A 178 -6.91 -1.23 32.38
CA ALA A 178 -6.47 0.08 32.85
C ALA A 178 -7.56 0.74 33.70
N LEU A 179 -7.35 0.74 35.02
CA LEU A 179 -8.22 1.38 36.00
C LEU A 179 -8.06 2.90 35.94
N THR A 180 -9.17 3.64 35.84
CA THR A 180 -9.19 5.11 35.82
C THR A 180 -9.73 5.69 37.11
N SER A 181 -10.66 5.01 37.79
CA SER A 181 -11.12 5.35 39.13
C SER A 181 -11.80 4.17 39.84
N GLY A 182 -11.89 4.21 41.17
CA GLY A 182 -12.53 3.18 41.97
C GLY A 182 -11.59 2.00 42.27
N VAL A 183 -12.16 0.87 42.69
CA VAL A 183 -11.44 -0.37 43.01
C VAL A 183 -12.20 -1.53 42.38
N LEU A 184 -11.51 -2.37 41.61
CA LEU A 184 -12.11 -3.56 41.03
C LEU A 184 -12.51 -4.57 42.12
N ASN A 185 -13.83 -4.73 42.34
CA ASN A 185 -14.47 -5.71 43.23
C ASN A 185 -15.34 -6.71 42.44
N ASN A 186 -14.71 -7.79 41.96
CA ASN A 186 -15.38 -8.87 41.23
C ASN A 186 -16.03 -8.45 39.90
N GLU A 187 -15.55 -7.40 39.25
CA GLU A 187 -16.04 -6.99 37.94
C GLU A 187 -15.77 -8.09 36.93
N LYS A 188 -16.80 -8.38 36.15
CA LYS A 188 -16.77 -9.41 35.13
C LYS A 188 -16.79 -8.73 33.77
N ILE A 189 -15.84 -9.14 32.94
CA ILE A 189 -15.87 -8.85 31.51
C ILE A 189 -16.39 -10.07 30.77
N TYR A 190 -17.06 -9.83 29.65
CA TYR A 190 -17.41 -10.89 28.74
C TYR A 190 -17.36 -10.46 27.27
N LEU A 191 -17.23 -11.47 26.42
CA LEU A 191 -17.16 -11.37 24.97
C LEU A 191 -18.02 -12.48 24.36
N GLU A 192 -18.74 -12.17 23.30
CA GLU A 192 -19.60 -13.12 22.58
C GLU A 192 -19.02 -13.40 21.20
N GLY A 193 -18.75 -14.68 20.94
CA GLY A 193 -18.42 -15.17 19.61
C GLY A 193 -19.65 -15.22 18.69
N ASN A 194 -19.40 -15.57 17.43
CA ASN A 194 -20.44 -15.82 16.44
C ASN A 194 -20.14 -17.12 15.69
N ASP A 195 -20.81 -17.33 14.57
CA ASP A 195 -20.61 -18.49 13.69
C ASP A 195 -19.24 -18.49 12.97
N CYS A 196 -18.54 -17.35 12.94
CA CYS A 196 -17.24 -17.17 12.30
C CYS A 196 -16.07 -17.19 13.30
N TYR A 197 -16.30 -16.80 14.56
CA TYR A 197 -15.24 -16.62 15.55
C TYR A 197 -15.64 -17.20 16.91
N SER A 198 -14.71 -17.95 17.51
CA SER A 198 -14.83 -18.45 18.88
C SER A 198 -13.80 -17.77 19.78
N PHE A 199 -14.24 -17.38 20.98
CA PHE A 199 -13.41 -16.71 21.97
C PHE A 199 -13.28 -17.52 23.25
N GLU A 200 -12.14 -17.41 23.93
CA GLU A 200 -11.89 -17.96 25.25
C GLU A 200 -11.01 -16.99 26.05
N LEU A 201 -11.54 -16.51 27.18
CA LEU A 201 -10.74 -15.79 28.18
C LEU A 201 -10.06 -16.81 29.08
N VAL A 202 -8.73 -16.86 29.06
CA VAL A 202 -7.96 -17.86 29.82
C VAL A 202 -8.21 -17.71 31.32
N GLY A 203 -8.57 -18.82 31.96
CA GLY A 203 -8.97 -18.84 33.37
C GLY A 203 -10.32 -18.17 33.64
N GLY A 204 -11.18 -18.08 32.62
CA GLY A 204 -12.59 -17.68 32.73
C GLY A 204 -13.55 -18.86 32.51
N THR A 205 -14.84 -18.53 32.40
CA THR A 205 -15.93 -19.48 32.12
C THR A 205 -16.47 -19.26 30.72
N LYS A 206 -16.79 -20.34 29.99
CA LYS A 206 -17.41 -20.29 28.66
C LYS A 206 -18.75 -21.01 28.66
N THR A 207 -19.81 -20.31 28.28
CA THR A 207 -21.18 -20.84 28.17
C THR A 207 -21.73 -20.53 26.78
N GLY A 208 -21.84 -21.54 25.93
CA GLY A 208 -22.17 -21.35 24.52
C GLY A 208 -21.13 -20.46 23.82
N ASN A 209 -21.60 -19.36 23.23
CA ASN A 209 -20.73 -18.38 22.56
C ASN A 209 -20.20 -17.27 23.49
N LYS A 210 -20.70 -17.18 24.73
CA LYS A 210 -20.25 -16.19 25.72
C LYS A 210 -19.05 -16.74 26.48
N THR A 211 -17.95 -15.99 26.53
CA THR A 211 -16.84 -16.22 27.46
C THR A 211 -16.77 -15.05 28.44
N GLU A 212 -16.55 -15.34 29.72
CA GLU A 212 -16.52 -14.34 30.78
C GLU A 212 -15.41 -14.61 31.80
N LYS A 213 -14.87 -13.55 32.41
CA LYS A 213 -13.82 -13.65 33.42
C LYS A 213 -13.92 -12.50 34.41
N ILE A 214 -13.67 -12.79 35.68
CA ILE A 214 -13.46 -11.75 36.70
C ILE A 214 -12.07 -11.16 36.49
N ILE A 215 -11.96 -9.83 36.55
CA ILE A 215 -10.71 -9.11 36.32
C ILE A 215 -10.17 -8.47 37.61
N ALA A 216 -8.86 -8.24 37.62
CA ALA A 216 -8.16 -7.47 38.65
C ALA A 216 -7.41 -6.26 38.07
N ASP A 217 -7.04 -5.31 38.93
CA ASP A 217 -6.28 -4.12 38.51
C ASP A 217 -4.93 -4.50 37.92
N LYS A 218 -4.59 -3.90 36.77
CA LYS A 218 -3.37 -4.17 35.98
C LYS A 218 -3.21 -5.63 35.56
N GLU A 219 -4.29 -6.41 35.58
CA GLU A 219 -4.26 -7.77 35.04
C GLU A 219 -4.12 -7.73 33.52
N ILE A 220 -3.28 -8.62 32.99
CA ILE A 220 -3.23 -8.94 31.58
C ILE A 220 -4.02 -10.23 31.37
N VAL A 221 -5.23 -10.11 30.84
CA VAL A 221 -6.06 -11.27 30.52
C VAL A 221 -5.71 -11.78 29.12
N VAL A 222 -5.47 -13.08 28.97
CA VAL A 222 -5.20 -13.69 27.66
C VAL A 222 -6.53 -14.04 27.00
N LEU A 223 -6.76 -13.47 25.81
CA LEU A 223 -7.89 -13.79 24.94
C LEU A 223 -7.38 -14.70 23.81
N LYS A 224 -7.85 -15.95 23.80
CA LYS A 224 -7.68 -16.83 22.63
C LYS A 224 -8.80 -16.58 21.64
N ILE A 225 -8.42 -16.45 20.38
CA ILE A 225 -9.34 -16.26 19.25
C ILE A 225 -9.12 -17.39 18.27
N LYS A 226 -10.21 -18.07 17.89
CA LYS A 226 -10.20 -19.06 16.82
C LYS A 226 -11.10 -18.59 15.68
N CYS A 227 -10.54 -18.48 14.48
CA CYS A 227 -11.30 -18.22 13.27
C CYS A 227 -11.86 -19.55 12.72
N LEU A 228 -13.17 -19.66 12.64
CA LEU A 228 -13.86 -20.90 12.24
C LEU A 228 -14.09 -20.97 10.73
N LYS A 229 -14.41 -19.83 10.10
CA LYS A 229 -14.67 -19.69 8.67
C LYS A 229 -14.47 -18.23 8.23
N GLU A 230 -14.53 -18.00 6.92
CA GLU A 230 -14.48 -16.66 6.35
C GLU A 230 -15.64 -15.78 6.86
N SER A 231 -15.37 -14.49 7.03
CA SER A 231 -16.29 -13.52 7.60
C SER A 231 -16.07 -12.14 6.95
N PRO A 232 -17.15 -11.36 6.76
CA PRO A 232 -17.01 -9.94 6.48
C PRO A 232 -16.40 -9.20 7.68
N GLU A 233 -15.98 -7.95 7.46
CA GLU A 233 -15.47 -7.10 8.54
C GLU A 233 -16.49 -6.98 9.69
N THR A 234 -16.09 -7.34 10.90
CA THR A 234 -16.98 -7.43 12.07
C THR A 234 -16.28 -6.87 13.31
N THR A 235 -16.95 -5.96 14.03
CA THR A 235 -16.44 -5.41 15.29
C THR A 235 -17.00 -6.17 16.49
N PHE A 236 -16.09 -6.57 17.37
CA PHE A 236 -16.43 -7.20 18.64
C PHE A 236 -16.17 -6.23 19.79
N LYS A 237 -17.10 -6.20 20.74
CA LYS A 237 -17.07 -5.33 21.91
C LYS A 237 -16.90 -6.17 23.16
N ILE A 238 -15.96 -5.77 24.01
CA ILE A 238 -15.78 -6.32 25.35
C ILE A 238 -16.73 -5.57 26.27
N LYS A 239 -17.60 -6.30 26.96
CA LYS A 239 -18.65 -5.72 27.79
C LYS A 239 -18.39 -5.99 29.26
N GLN A 240 -18.78 -5.04 30.10
CA GLN A 240 -18.83 -5.21 31.56
C GLN A 240 -20.23 -5.61 32.00
N GLU A 241 -20.29 -6.56 32.93
CA GLU A 241 -21.50 -6.91 33.67
C GLU A 241 -21.33 -6.42 35.12
N ASN A 242 -22.02 -5.34 35.48
CA ASN A 242 -22.11 -4.84 36.85
C ASN A 242 -23.52 -5.14 37.39
N PRO A 243 -23.67 -5.70 38.62
CA PRO A 243 -24.98 -5.94 39.24
C PRO A 243 -25.94 -4.74 39.28
N THR A 244 -25.44 -3.51 39.14
CA THR A 244 -26.21 -2.27 39.30
C THR A 244 -26.31 -1.37 38.06
N GLN A 245 -25.65 -1.72 36.94
CA GLN A 245 -25.59 -0.89 35.72
C GLN A 245 -26.01 -1.65 34.45
N LYS A 246 -26.35 -0.88 33.39
CA LYS A 246 -26.51 -1.40 32.02
C LYS A 246 -25.17 -1.98 31.54
N LEU A 247 -25.26 -2.90 30.57
CA LEU A 247 -24.10 -3.40 29.83
C LEU A 247 -23.33 -2.26 29.16
N GLU A 248 -22.13 -1.96 29.66
CA GLU A 248 -21.23 -0.94 29.12
C GLU A 248 -20.09 -1.59 28.32
N THR A 249 -19.65 -0.90 27.26
CA THR A 249 -18.50 -1.34 26.43
C THR A 249 -17.22 -0.80 27.05
N VAL A 250 -16.32 -1.69 27.44
CA VAL A 250 -15.05 -1.34 28.09
C VAL A 250 -13.84 -1.50 27.15
N GLY A 251 -14.05 -2.03 25.95
CA GLY A 251 -12.99 -2.31 24.96
C GLY A 251 -13.53 -3.00 23.72
N GLY A 252 -12.67 -3.31 22.78
CA GLY A 252 -13.04 -4.10 21.61
C GLY A 252 -11.97 -4.10 20.53
N PHE A 253 -12.28 -4.77 19.43
CA PHE A 253 -11.40 -4.89 18.26
C PHE A 253 -12.25 -5.19 17.02
N THR A 254 -11.68 -4.99 15.84
CA THR A 254 -12.34 -5.24 14.55
C THR A 254 -11.63 -6.36 13.83
N MET A 255 -12.35 -7.46 13.60
CA MET A 255 -11.90 -8.50 12.68
C MET A 255 -12.10 -7.99 11.25
N MET A 256 -11.02 -7.87 10.49
CA MET A 256 -11.06 -7.50 9.07
C MET A 256 -11.70 -8.60 8.24
N GLU A 257 -12.21 -8.25 7.04
CA GLU A 257 -12.62 -9.26 6.07
C GLU A 257 -11.45 -10.19 5.75
N ASN A 258 -11.68 -11.49 5.90
CA ASN A 258 -10.60 -12.49 5.90
C ASN A 258 -10.78 -13.60 4.85
N LYS A 259 -11.51 -13.30 3.77
CA LYS A 259 -11.55 -14.19 2.59
C LYS A 259 -10.12 -14.54 2.16
N ILE A 260 -9.86 -15.82 1.96
CA ILE A 260 -8.53 -16.30 1.53
C ILE A 260 -8.32 -15.89 0.08
N LEU A 261 -7.20 -15.22 -0.16
CA LEU A 261 -6.79 -14.73 -1.46
C LEU A 261 -5.57 -15.50 -1.95
N LYS A 262 -5.52 -15.89 -3.23
CA LYS A 262 -4.44 -16.74 -3.76
C LYS A 262 -3.51 -15.95 -4.67
N LEU A 263 -2.21 -16.03 -4.40
CA LEU A 263 -1.15 -15.47 -5.25
C LEU A 263 -0.30 -16.62 -5.80
N LYS A 264 -0.29 -16.79 -7.12
CA LYS A 264 0.41 -17.87 -7.78
C LYS A 264 1.68 -17.37 -8.47
N PHE A 265 2.84 -17.85 -8.02
CA PHE A 265 4.13 -17.48 -8.59
C PHE A 265 4.80 -18.66 -9.26
N ARG A 266 5.40 -18.43 -10.43
CA ARG A 266 6.49 -19.27 -10.92
C ARG A 266 7.81 -18.66 -10.48
N VAL A 267 8.65 -19.46 -9.84
CA VAL A 267 10.02 -19.05 -9.49
C VAL A 267 10.96 -19.46 -10.62
N ILE A 268 11.71 -18.50 -11.18
CA ILE A 268 12.70 -18.75 -12.22
C ILE A 268 14.07 -18.25 -11.81
N ALA A 269 15.12 -18.78 -12.43
CA ALA A 269 16.49 -18.26 -12.27
C ALA A 269 16.95 -17.46 -13.50
N LEU A 270 17.67 -16.37 -13.26
CA LEU A 270 18.38 -15.58 -14.25
C LEU A 270 19.89 -15.81 -14.05
N VAL A 271 20.51 -16.46 -15.03
CA VAL A 271 21.92 -16.87 -14.98
C VAL A 271 22.61 -16.51 -16.29
N ALA A 272 23.95 -16.52 -16.31
CA ALA A 272 24.70 -16.39 -17.57
C ALA A 272 24.70 -17.70 -18.37
N ASN A 273 24.74 -17.58 -19.70
CA ASN A 273 24.87 -18.70 -20.63
C ASN A 273 26.29 -19.27 -20.61
N GLU A 274 26.53 -20.15 -19.64
CA GLU A 274 27.79 -20.84 -19.38
C GLU A 274 27.52 -22.33 -19.13
N PRO A 275 28.52 -23.24 -19.27
CA PRO A 275 28.32 -24.67 -18.99
C PRO A 275 27.76 -24.98 -17.59
N THR A 276 27.94 -24.07 -16.64
CA THR A 276 27.45 -24.17 -15.26
C THR A 276 26.07 -23.55 -15.02
N ALA A 277 25.37 -23.06 -16.05
CA ALA A 277 24.11 -22.33 -15.93
C ALA A 277 23.05 -23.11 -15.13
N SER A 278 22.87 -24.40 -15.44
CA SER A 278 21.92 -25.27 -14.74
C SER A 278 22.29 -25.47 -13.26
N ALA A 279 23.58 -25.65 -12.95
CA ALA A 279 24.05 -25.78 -11.57
C ALA A 279 23.87 -24.48 -10.76
N LYS A 280 24.10 -23.32 -11.38
CA LYS A 280 23.85 -22.00 -10.77
C LYS A 280 22.36 -21.78 -10.50
N ALA A 281 21.50 -22.11 -11.47
CA ALA A 281 20.06 -22.05 -11.30
C ALA A 281 19.60 -22.97 -10.15
N GLN A 282 20.10 -24.20 -10.09
CA GLN A 282 19.83 -25.13 -9.01
C GLN A 282 20.23 -24.55 -7.64
N ALA A 283 21.41 -23.93 -7.53
CA ALA A 283 21.88 -23.32 -6.29
C ALA A 283 20.96 -22.17 -5.84
N LEU A 284 20.44 -21.35 -6.76
CA LEU A 284 19.47 -20.30 -6.45
C LEU A 284 18.14 -20.86 -5.94
N PHE A 285 17.61 -21.89 -6.59
CA PHE A 285 16.39 -22.56 -6.10
C PHE A 285 16.62 -23.22 -4.74
N GLN A 286 17.79 -23.80 -4.52
CA GLN A 286 18.15 -24.41 -3.24
C GLN A 286 18.15 -23.35 -2.13
N LYS A 287 18.75 -22.18 -2.37
CA LYS A 287 18.70 -21.05 -1.42
C LYS A 287 17.27 -20.61 -1.10
N PHE A 288 16.41 -20.47 -2.10
CA PHE A 288 15.00 -20.10 -1.90
C PHE A 288 14.26 -21.14 -1.02
N LYS A 289 14.49 -22.43 -1.27
CA LYS A 289 13.89 -23.54 -0.53
C LYS A 289 14.42 -23.62 0.90
N ASP A 290 15.74 -23.60 1.08
CA ASP A 290 16.39 -23.76 2.38
C ASP A 290 16.08 -22.61 3.34
N ASN A 291 15.89 -21.40 2.79
CA ASN A 291 15.46 -20.23 3.57
C ASN A 291 13.96 -20.19 3.85
N LYS A 292 13.20 -21.21 3.41
CA LYS A 292 11.76 -21.36 3.69
C LYS A 292 10.95 -20.11 3.30
N VAL A 293 11.27 -19.53 2.14
CA VAL A 293 10.66 -18.27 1.69
C VAL A 293 9.16 -18.43 1.52
N LYS A 294 8.69 -19.52 0.89
CA LYS A 294 7.26 -19.80 0.70
C LYS A 294 6.52 -19.92 2.03
N GLU A 295 7.10 -20.62 3.00
CA GLU A 295 6.53 -20.81 4.33
C GLU A 295 6.44 -19.47 5.04
N TYR A 296 7.51 -18.65 5.03
CA TYR A 296 7.48 -17.31 5.62
C TYR A 296 6.40 -16.41 5.00
N LEU A 297 6.24 -16.43 3.67
CA LEU A 297 5.19 -15.66 3.02
C LEU A 297 3.78 -16.11 3.47
N ASN A 298 3.56 -17.41 3.65
CA ASN A 298 2.26 -18.00 3.99
C ASN A 298 1.92 -17.98 5.48
N GLU A 299 2.92 -18.03 6.35
CA GLU A 299 2.78 -18.16 7.81
C GLU A 299 3.06 -16.85 8.55
N ASN A 300 3.76 -15.90 7.92
CA ASN A 300 4.15 -14.62 8.51
C ASN A 300 3.69 -13.45 7.63
N SER A 301 4.52 -12.97 6.71
CA SER A 301 4.30 -11.67 6.07
C SER A 301 2.93 -11.51 5.38
N LEU A 302 2.67 -12.26 4.31
CA LEU A 302 1.43 -12.11 3.53
C LEU A 302 0.23 -12.80 4.20
N ASN A 303 0.47 -13.63 5.22
CA ASN A 303 -0.59 -14.14 6.09
C ASN A 303 -1.37 -13.00 6.74
N GLN A 304 -0.69 -11.89 7.08
CA GLN A 304 -1.30 -10.70 7.68
C GLN A 304 -2.39 -10.07 6.82
N ALA A 305 -2.33 -10.28 5.50
CA ALA A 305 -3.32 -9.78 4.55
C ALA A 305 -4.28 -10.87 4.05
N GLY A 306 -4.21 -12.08 4.60
CA GLY A 306 -5.07 -13.21 4.24
C GLY A 306 -4.67 -13.90 2.94
N TYR A 307 -3.42 -13.75 2.49
CA TYR A 307 -2.93 -14.37 1.25
C TYR A 307 -2.38 -15.78 1.45
N GLU A 308 -2.71 -16.67 0.53
CA GLU A 308 -2.06 -17.95 0.29
C GLU A 308 -1.16 -17.84 -0.95
N VAL A 309 0.15 -18.01 -0.76
CA VAL A 309 1.15 -18.04 -1.81
C VAL A 309 1.35 -19.46 -2.31
N GLU A 310 1.04 -19.67 -3.59
CA GLU A 310 1.26 -20.91 -4.32
C GLU A 310 2.50 -20.78 -5.22
N ILE A 311 3.42 -21.72 -5.12
CA ILE A 311 4.54 -21.84 -6.06
C ILE A 311 4.12 -22.82 -7.15
N GLU A 312 3.91 -22.32 -8.37
CA GLU A 312 3.40 -23.11 -9.49
C GLU A 312 4.31 -24.27 -9.86
N ASN A 313 5.63 -24.04 -9.82
CA ASN A 313 6.63 -25.06 -10.08
C ASN A 313 7.11 -25.77 -8.81
N GLN A 314 6.22 -25.99 -7.82
CA GLN A 314 6.54 -26.72 -6.58
C GLN A 314 7.16 -28.10 -6.85
N ALA A 315 6.65 -28.84 -7.84
CA ALA A 315 7.19 -30.16 -8.18
C ALA A 315 8.66 -30.13 -8.60
N MET A 316 9.14 -29.01 -9.18
CA MET A 316 10.56 -28.81 -9.47
C MET A 316 11.37 -28.69 -8.17
N PHE A 317 10.87 -27.96 -7.16
CA PHE A 317 11.51 -27.88 -5.85
C PHE A 317 11.51 -29.21 -5.09
N ASP A 318 10.46 -30.02 -5.26
CA ASP A 318 10.34 -31.33 -4.60
C ASP A 318 11.35 -32.35 -5.17
N THR A 319 11.75 -32.19 -6.43
CA THR A 319 12.71 -33.06 -7.15
C THR A 319 14.06 -32.36 -7.44
N LEU A 320 14.34 -31.27 -6.74
CA LEU A 320 15.53 -30.44 -6.94
C LEU A 320 16.81 -31.29 -6.79
N GLY A 321 17.64 -31.31 -7.83
CA GLY A 321 18.90 -32.08 -7.89
C GLY A 321 18.87 -33.35 -8.74
N SER A 322 17.68 -33.82 -9.15
CA SER A 322 17.54 -34.90 -10.13
C SER A 322 16.61 -34.57 -11.30
N GLY A 323 15.84 -33.49 -11.21
CA GLY A 323 14.91 -33.03 -12.26
C GLY A 323 15.55 -32.14 -13.33
N ASP A 324 14.90 -32.06 -14.49
CA ASP A 324 15.25 -31.10 -15.55
C ASP A 324 14.81 -29.67 -15.14
N LEU A 325 15.76 -28.74 -15.13
CA LEU A 325 15.53 -27.34 -14.77
C LEU A 325 15.34 -26.43 -15.99
N ASP A 326 15.48 -26.93 -17.21
CA ASP A 326 15.60 -26.10 -18.41
C ASP A 326 14.35 -25.25 -18.71
N ASP A 327 13.19 -25.59 -18.14
CA ASP A 327 11.98 -24.77 -18.23
C ASP A 327 11.91 -23.64 -17.22
N TYR A 328 12.80 -23.60 -16.22
CA TYR A 328 12.68 -22.71 -15.06
C TYR A 328 13.83 -21.71 -14.95
N PHE A 329 14.75 -21.65 -15.91
CA PHE A 329 15.75 -20.58 -15.94
C PHE A 329 15.91 -19.98 -17.33
N TYR A 330 16.33 -18.72 -17.35
CA TYR A 330 16.83 -18.06 -18.54
C TYR A 330 18.33 -17.84 -18.40
N ALA A 331 19.08 -18.31 -19.38
CA ALA A 331 20.52 -18.16 -19.47
C ALA A 331 20.86 -17.13 -20.55
N PHE A 332 21.29 -15.94 -20.14
CA PHE A 332 21.54 -14.83 -21.06
C PHE A 332 22.96 -14.83 -21.63
N ASP A 333 23.11 -14.35 -22.87
CA ASP A 333 24.43 -14.13 -23.46
C ASP A 333 25.06 -12.86 -22.87
N LYS A 334 26.18 -13.01 -22.16
CA LYS A 334 26.89 -11.90 -21.51
C LYS A 334 27.35 -10.85 -22.51
N THR A 335 27.79 -11.24 -23.71
CA THR A 335 28.31 -10.30 -24.72
C THR A 335 27.17 -9.44 -25.25
N ASP A 336 26.04 -10.07 -25.60
CA ASP A 336 24.83 -9.37 -26.04
C ASP A 336 24.31 -8.41 -24.97
N TRP A 337 24.18 -8.88 -23.73
CA TRP A 337 23.69 -8.05 -22.62
C TRP A 337 24.65 -6.92 -22.25
N THR A 338 25.97 -7.13 -22.40
CA THR A 338 26.97 -6.06 -22.24
C THR A 338 26.82 -5.01 -23.33
N ASN A 339 26.67 -5.41 -24.59
CA ASN A 339 26.47 -4.50 -25.71
C ASN A 339 25.19 -3.67 -25.56
N LYS A 340 24.14 -4.26 -24.99
CA LYS A 340 22.87 -3.59 -24.66
C LYS A 340 22.90 -2.79 -23.35
N LYS A 341 24.01 -2.84 -22.61
CA LYS A 341 24.20 -2.22 -21.28
C LYS A 341 23.22 -2.72 -20.20
N TYR A 342 22.80 -3.98 -20.29
CA TYR A 342 22.00 -4.68 -19.26
C TYR A 342 22.87 -5.43 -18.25
N PHE A 343 24.12 -5.70 -18.62
CA PHE A 343 25.12 -6.38 -17.83
C PHE A 343 26.45 -5.65 -17.95
N GLY A 344 27.28 -5.69 -16.92
CA GLY A 344 28.62 -5.13 -16.99
C GLY A 344 29.44 -5.39 -15.74
N ASN A 345 30.64 -4.83 -15.71
CA ASN A 345 31.53 -4.91 -14.56
C ASN A 345 31.69 -3.51 -13.95
N VAL A 346 31.42 -3.40 -12.66
CA VAL A 346 31.55 -2.14 -11.90
C VAL A 346 32.43 -2.36 -10.67
N ILE A 347 33.07 -1.29 -10.20
CA ILE A 347 33.88 -1.34 -8.97
C ILE A 347 32.96 -1.15 -7.76
N LYS A 348 32.83 -2.18 -6.92
CA LYS A 348 32.07 -2.13 -5.66
C LYS A 348 32.97 -2.14 -4.44
N GLN A 349 32.57 -1.42 -3.40
CA GLN A 349 33.23 -1.48 -2.10
C GLN A 349 32.68 -2.69 -1.32
N LYS A 350 33.52 -3.70 -1.08
CA LYS A 350 33.15 -4.93 -0.35
C LYS A 350 34.01 -5.09 0.90
N TYR A 351 33.45 -5.68 1.95
CA TYR A 351 34.23 -6.03 3.13
C TYR A 351 35.32 -7.03 2.78
N ASP A 352 36.54 -6.78 3.23
CA ASP A 352 37.70 -7.61 2.96
C ASP A 352 37.74 -8.80 3.93
N VAL A 353 36.88 -9.77 3.64
CA VAL A 353 36.70 -11.00 4.41
C VAL A 353 37.38 -12.19 3.74
N ILE A 354 37.68 -13.22 4.53
CA ILE A 354 38.11 -14.51 4.00
C ILE A 354 36.93 -15.12 3.22
N PRO A 355 37.11 -15.54 1.95
CA PRO A 355 36.02 -16.08 1.13
C PRO A 355 35.23 -17.17 1.85
N GLY A 356 33.90 -17.06 1.82
CA GLY A 356 33.00 -18.00 2.50
C GLY A 356 32.85 -17.80 4.01
N THR A 357 33.40 -16.71 4.57
CA THR A 357 33.30 -16.38 5.99
C THR A 357 32.95 -14.90 6.19
N ASN A 358 32.51 -14.53 7.39
CA ASN A 358 32.37 -13.14 7.82
C ASN A 358 33.62 -12.64 8.57
N THR A 359 34.72 -13.39 8.54
CA THR A 359 35.95 -13.05 9.25
C THR A 359 36.82 -12.15 8.40
N CYS A 360 37.24 -11.01 8.96
CA CYS A 360 38.15 -10.09 8.27
C CYS A 360 39.46 -10.79 7.90
N LYS A 361 40.03 -10.45 6.75
CA LYS A 361 41.40 -10.88 6.43
C LYS A 361 42.38 -10.32 7.47
N PRO A 362 43.47 -11.05 7.79
CA PRO A 362 44.50 -10.54 8.69
C PRO A 362 44.99 -9.14 8.29
N GLY A 363 44.99 -8.19 9.23
CA GLY A 363 45.38 -6.79 8.98
C GLY A 363 44.30 -5.92 8.30
N SER A 364 43.13 -6.51 8.01
CA SER A 364 42.02 -5.84 7.31
C SER A 364 40.89 -5.46 8.26
N VAL A 365 41.25 -4.81 9.36
CA VAL A 365 40.31 -4.27 10.33
C VAL A 365 40.48 -2.75 10.37
N ASP A 366 39.39 -2.01 10.30
CA ASP A 366 39.37 -0.55 10.43
C ASP A 366 39.50 -0.12 11.90
N ALA A 367 39.53 1.20 12.13
CA ALA A 367 39.68 1.76 13.48
C ALA A 367 38.49 1.41 14.41
N SER A 368 37.35 1.00 13.87
CA SER A 368 36.14 0.65 14.60
C SER A 368 36.02 -0.86 14.86
N GLY A 369 37.01 -1.66 14.46
CA GLY A 369 36.98 -3.11 14.64
C GLY A 369 36.22 -3.86 13.54
N ASN A 370 35.74 -3.17 12.49
CA ASN A 370 35.05 -3.81 11.36
C ASN A 370 36.03 -4.16 10.24
N CYS A 371 35.67 -5.09 9.36
CA CYS A 371 36.50 -5.39 8.21
C CYS A 371 36.64 -4.14 7.31
N LYS A 372 37.84 -3.87 6.79
CA LYS A 372 38.03 -2.77 5.83
C LYS A 372 37.20 -3.03 4.57
N LYS A 373 36.69 -1.97 3.94
CA LYS A 373 36.09 -2.05 2.61
C LYS A 373 37.17 -1.88 1.54
N VAL A 374 37.18 -2.75 0.54
CA VAL A 374 38.10 -2.72 -0.59
C VAL A 374 37.33 -2.66 -1.92
N PRO A 375 37.86 -1.95 -2.93
CA PRO A 375 37.28 -1.93 -4.27
C PRO A 375 37.46 -3.28 -4.96
N VAL A 376 36.36 -3.89 -5.40
CA VAL A 376 36.31 -5.19 -6.06
C VAL A 376 35.56 -5.06 -7.39
N PRO A 377 36.20 -5.34 -8.54
CA PRO A 377 35.50 -5.52 -9.81
C PRO A 377 34.43 -6.60 -9.67
N THR A 378 33.18 -6.23 -9.92
CA THR A 378 32.03 -7.11 -9.71
C THR A 378 31.15 -7.09 -10.96
N ASP A 379 30.84 -8.29 -11.45
CA ASP A 379 29.85 -8.48 -12.51
C ASP A 379 28.45 -8.22 -11.94
N VAL A 380 27.70 -7.34 -12.60
CA VAL A 380 26.40 -6.86 -12.13
C VAL A 380 25.36 -6.88 -13.25
N ILE A 381 24.11 -7.07 -12.85
CA ILE A 381 22.96 -6.61 -13.62
C ILE A 381 22.89 -5.10 -13.48
N VAL A 382 22.78 -4.40 -14.62
CA VAL A 382 22.82 -2.94 -14.65
C VAL A 382 21.41 -2.39 -14.53
N ASP A 383 21.10 -1.76 -13.39
CA ASP A 383 19.81 -1.14 -13.15
C ASP A 383 19.64 0.13 -13.99
N ASN A 384 20.70 0.94 -14.12
CA ASN A 384 20.71 2.16 -14.90
C ASN A 384 21.93 2.23 -15.84
N GLN A 385 21.68 2.55 -17.12
CA GLN A 385 22.75 2.61 -18.12
C GLN A 385 23.86 3.62 -17.79
N LYS A 386 23.57 4.65 -16.98
CA LYS A 386 24.59 5.61 -16.52
C LYS A 386 25.68 4.97 -15.67
N ASP A 387 25.39 3.85 -15.02
CA ASP A 387 26.36 3.14 -14.17
C ASP A 387 27.52 2.56 -15.00
N LEU A 388 27.31 2.41 -16.32
CA LEU A 388 28.32 2.07 -17.31
C LEU A 388 28.66 3.25 -18.24
N GLY A 389 28.53 4.49 -17.76
CA GLY A 389 28.80 5.71 -18.54
C GLY A 389 27.83 5.95 -19.70
N GLY A 390 26.62 5.37 -19.64
CA GLY A 390 25.53 5.63 -20.57
C GLY A 390 24.68 6.85 -20.21
N LEU A 391 23.49 6.91 -20.83
CA LEU A 391 22.46 7.88 -20.48
C LEU A 391 21.82 7.50 -19.14
N ASP A 392 21.29 8.49 -18.41
CA ASP A 392 20.48 8.24 -17.21
C ASP A 392 19.13 7.61 -17.61
N LYS A 393 19.14 6.29 -17.75
CA LYS A 393 18.03 5.48 -18.26
C LYS A 393 18.01 4.13 -17.56
N ALA A 394 16.97 3.88 -16.78
CA ALA A 394 16.73 2.58 -16.15
C ALA A 394 16.46 1.49 -17.20
N ASN A 395 17.00 0.29 -16.99
CA ASN A 395 16.94 -0.80 -17.97
C ASN A 395 15.66 -1.64 -17.92
N ALA A 396 14.83 -1.54 -16.88
CA ALA A 396 13.64 -2.39 -16.72
C ALA A 396 13.96 -3.89 -16.86
N ILE A 397 14.97 -4.36 -16.13
CA ILE A 397 15.54 -5.71 -16.26
C ILE A 397 14.51 -6.82 -16.01
N ASP A 398 13.58 -6.59 -15.10
CA ASP A 398 12.44 -7.48 -14.85
C ASP A 398 11.62 -7.76 -16.11
N GLU A 399 11.22 -6.71 -16.86
CA GLU A 399 10.48 -6.88 -18.12
C GLU A 399 11.32 -7.59 -19.20
N ILE A 400 12.61 -7.26 -19.29
CA ILE A 400 13.55 -7.89 -20.23
C ILE A 400 13.68 -9.38 -19.93
N ALA A 401 14.00 -9.73 -18.69
CA ALA A 401 14.21 -11.12 -18.28
C ALA A 401 12.95 -11.98 -18.48
N ILE A 402 11.77 -11.45 -18.14
CA ILE A 402 10.49 -12.15 -18.36
C ILE A 402 10.21 -12.35 -19.85
N THR A 403 10.45 -11.32 -20.66
CA THR A 403 10.25 -11.38 -22.10
C THR A 403 11.10 -12.48 -22.73
N GLU A 404 12.39 -12.48 -22.43
CA GLU A 404 13.34 -13.45 -22.95
C GLU A 404 13.03 -14.87 -22.46
N TYR A 405 12.69 -15.01 -21.19
CA TYR A 405 12.23 -16.29 -20.63
C TYR A 405 10.96 -16.80 -21.32
N LYS A 406 9.95 -15.95 -21.51
CA LYS A 406 8.72 -16.33 -22.24
C LYS A 406 9.02 -16.71 -23.70
N ASN A 407 9.97 -16.04 -24.35
CA ASN A 407 10.41 -16.39 -25.70
C ASN A 407 11.09 -17.76 -25.73
N LYS A 408 11.95 -18.07 -24.75
CA LYS A 408 12.54 -19.41 -24.57
C LYS A 408 11.44 -20.48 -24.38
N LEU A 409 10.42 -20.23 -23.57
CA LEU A 409 9.33 -21.21 -23.41
C LEU A 409 8.57 -21.46 -24.71
N LYS A 410 8.33 -20.41 -25.52
CA LYS A 410 7.63 -20.54 -26.81
C LYS A 410 8.37 -21.45 -27.80
N THR A 411 9.72 -21.45 -27.81
CA THR A 411 10.48 -22.36 -28.67
C THR A 411 10.28 -23.84 -28.30
N LYS A 412 9.81 -24.11 -27.08
CA LYS A 412 9.43 -25.44 -26.58
C LYS A 412 7.91 -25.69 -26.60
N SER A 413 7.13 -24.83 -27.25
CA SER A 413 5.67 -24.88 -27.24
C SER A 413 5.04 -24.81 -25.83
N LYS A 414 5.71 -24.13 -24.89
CA LYS A 414 5.24 -23.89 -23.52
C LYS A 414 4.93 -22.41 -23.32
N THR A 415 4.02 -22.11 -22.39
CA THR A 415 3.68 -20.74 -21.98
C THR A 415 3.44 -20.69 -20.47
N TYR A 416 3.58 -19.50 -19.88
CA TYR A 416 3.20 -19.24 -18.51
C TYR A 416 2.66 -17.80 -18.40
N GLU A 417 1.48 -17.69 -17.80
CA GLU A 417 0.86 -16.43 -17.43
C GLU A 417 0.55 -16.48 -15.93
N GLY A 418 0.96 -15.44 -15.21
CA GLY A 418 0.94 -15.39 -13.75
C GLY A 418 2.09 -14.56 -13.20
N GLY A 419 2.21 -14.53 -11.87
CA GLY A 419 3.30 -13.82 -11.20
C GLY A 419 4.65 -14.53 -11.40
N ILE A 420 5.74 -13.78 -11.53
CA ILE A 420 7.09 -14.35 -11.69
C ILE A 420 8.03 -13.81 -10.61
N ILE A 421 8.70 -14.72 -9.91
CA ILE A 421 9.83 -14.40 -9.02
C ILE A 421 11.10 -14.77 -9.76
N ILE A 422 11.98 -13.80 -9.99
CA ILE A 422 13.25 -13.98 -10.71
C ILE A 422 14.39 -13.98 -9.70
N LEU A 423 15.09 -15.10 -9.56
CA LEU A 423 16.29 -15.20 -8.74
C LEU A 423 17.52 -14.96 -9.61
N SER A 424 18.31 -13.93 -9.34
CA SER A 424 19.50 -13.59 -10.11
C SER A 424 20.77 -14.13 -9.46
N ASP A 425 21.67 -14.70 -10.27
CA ASP A 425 23.03 -15.10 -9.85
C ASP A 425 23.96 -13.89 -9.63
N PHE A 426 23.50 -12.69 -10.01
CA PHE A 426 24.29 -11.46 -10.00
C PHE A 426 23.69 -10.40 -9.07
N GLU A 427 24.56 -9.50 -8.59
CA GLU A 427 24.17 -8.31 -7.83
C GLU A 427 23.62 -7.22 -8.77
N SER A 428 22.86 -6.26 -8.23
CA SER A 428 22.53 -5.01 -8.94
C SER A 428 23.76 -4.12 -9.09
N SER A 429 23.81 -3.23 -10.09
CA SER A 429 24.77 -2.13 -10.16
C SER A 429 24.58 -1.10 -9.04
N ASP A 430 23.35 -0.91 -8.57
CA ASP A 430 23.03 -0.09 -7.40
C ASP A 430 23.33 -0.88 -6.11
N PRO A 431 24.29 -0.46 -5.28
CA PRO A 431 24.63 -1.16 -4.04
C PRO A 431 23.52 -1.15 -3.00
N ALA A 432 22.50 -0.28 -3.12
CA ALA A 432 21.35 -0.25 -2.22
C ALA A 432 20.23 -1.21 -2.64
N THR A 433 20.29 -1.77 -3.85
CA THR A 433 19.20 -2.59 -4.42
C THR A 433 19.48 -4.08 -4.26
N GLY A 434 18.85 -4.69 -3.26
CA GLY A 434 18.87 -6.14 -3.04
C GLY A 434 17.82 -6.91 -3.83
N ALA A 435 16.71 -6.25 -4.14
CA ALA A 435 15.65 -6.74 -5.01
C ALA A 435 14.90 -5.55 -5.61
N TYR A 436 14.05 -5.83 -6.59
CA TYR A 436 13.27 -4.81 -7.26
C TYR A 436 11.94 -5.36 -7.76
N SER A 437 10.91 -4.54 -7.58
CA SER A 437 9.57 -4.69 -8.15
C SER A 437 8.95 -3.31 -8.39
N ARG A 438 7.72 -3.28 -8.87
CA ARG A 438 7.05 -2.03 -9.27
C ARG A 438 5.72 -1.89 -8.57
N THR A 439 5.48 -0.69 -8.04
CA THR A 439 4.15 -0.23 -7.62
C THR A 439 3.28 0.22 -8.79
N SER A 440 3.90 0.46 -9.96
CA SER A 440 3.21 0.95 -11.15
C SER A 440 3.82 0.39 -12.44
N PRO A 441 2.99 -0.15 -13.37
CA PRO A 441 1.55 -0.28 -13.23
C PRO A 441 1.19 -1.32 -12.15
N LEU A 442 0.06 -1.11 -11.46
CA LEU A 442 -0.44 -1.94 -10.37
C LEU A 442 -0.51 -3.44 -10.66
N ASN A 443 -0.58 -3.81 -11.94
CA ASN A 443 -0.68 -5.19 -12.38
C ASN A 443 0.62 -5.76 -12.95
N HIS A 444 1.77 -5.19 -12.58
CA HIS A 444 3.07 -5.74 -12.90
C HIS A 444 3.48 -6.79 -11.86
N TYR A 445 3.09 -8.05 -12.11
CA TYR A 445 3.31 -9.13 -11.15
C TYR A 445 4.66 -9.81 -11.32
N ALA A 446 5.72 -9.04 -11.18
CA ALA A 446 7.07 -9.57 -11.21
C ALA A 446 7.98 -8.87 -10.21
N LEU A 447 8.88 -9.67 -9.64
CA LEU A 447 9.98 -9.17 -8.83
C LEU A 447 11.27 -9.88 -9.23
N ILE A 448 12.38 -9.14 -9.17
CA ILE A 448 13.73 -9.68 -9.30
C ILE A 448 14.43 -9.58 -7.95
N VAL A 449 15.05 -10.68 -7.52
CA VAL A 449 15.87 -10.74 -6.31
C VAL A 449 17.31 -10.96 -6.72
N TYR A 450 18.18 -10.02 -6.36
CA TYR A 450 19.60 -10.10 -6.65
C TYR A 450 20.31 -11.05 -5.70
N SER A 451 21.50 -11.52 -6.11
CA SER A 451 22.25 -12.54 -5.37
C SER A 451 22.58 -12.15 -3.93
N THR A 452 22.56 -10.86 -3.60
CA THR A 452 22.75 -10.33 -2.24
C THR A 452 21.58 -10.63 -1.29
N ASN A 453 20.37 -10.87 -1.82
CA ASN A 453 19.15 -10.96 -1.00
C ASN A 453 18.31 -12.21 -1.31
N THR A 454 18.80 -13.18 -2.09
CA THR A 454 18.04 -14.41 -2.38
C THR A 454 17.63 -15.19 -1.13
N GLU A 455 18.31 -14.96 -0.01
CA GLU A 455 18.08 -15.60 1.29
C GLU A 455 17.27 -14.73 2.26
N SER A 456 17.01 -13.46 1.92
CA SER A 456 16.28 -12.50 2.76
C SER A 456 14.78 -12.61 2.50
N LYS A 457 14.11 -13.46 3.28
CA LYS A 457 12.65 -13.71 3.21
C LYS A 457 11.79 -12.44 3.31
N ASP A 458 12.22 -11.46 4.10
CA ASP A 458 11.57 -10.15 4.28
C ASP A 458 11.70 -9.26 3.03
N THR A 459 12.78 -9.42 2.25
CA THR A 459 12.89 -8.77 0.94
C THR A 459 11.80 -9.24 -0.01
N TYR A 460 11.48 -10.55 -0.05
CA TYR A 460 10.37 -11.05 -0.88
C TYR A 460 9.02 -10.45 -0.46
N ALA A 461 8.77 -10.35 0.85
CA ALA A 461 7.54 -9.74 1.35
C ALA A 461 7.41 -8.26 0.96
N HIS A 462 8.52 -7.51 1.06
CA HIS A 462 8.61 -6.11 0.67
C HIS A 462 8.30 -5.91 -0.82
N GLU A 463 8.97 -6.68 -1.69
CA GLU A 463 8.75 -6.59 -3.14
C GLU A 463 7.36 -7.05 -3.55
N ILE A 464 6.80 -8.08 -2.92
CA ILE A 464 5.41 -8.48 -3.18
C ILE A 464 4.44 -7.39 -2.71
N GLY A 465 4.74 -6.69 -1.60
CA GLY A 465 3.98 -5.51 -1.16
C GLY A 465 3.93 -4.43 -2.24
N HIS A 466 5.07 -4.10 -2.85
CA HIS A 466 5.12 -3.18 -3.99
C HIS A 466 4.31 -3.68 -5.19
N MET A 467 4.43 -4.98 -5.55
CA MET A 467 3.63 -5.58 -6.63
C MET A 467 2.12 -5.49 -6.39
N LEU A 468 1.69 -5.49 -5.12
CA LEU A 468 0.30 -5.33 -4.70
C LEU A 468 -0.05 -3.86 -4.41
N GLY A 469 0.76 -2.93 -4.94
CA GLY A 469 0.46 -1.50 -4.97
C GLY A 469 0.90 -0.70 -3.75
N LEU A 470 1.67 -1.25 -2.83
CA LEU A 470 2.14 -0.51 -1.66
C LEU A 470 3.33 0.40 -2.02
N PRO A 471 3.24 1.73 -1.83
CA PRO A 471 4.43 2.58 -1.79
C PRO A 471 5.23 2.33 -0.49
N HIS A 472 6.42 2.93 -0.40
CA HIS A 472 7.17 2.97 0.86
C HIS A 472 6.39 3.70 1.96
N LEU A 473 6.71 3.38 3.22
CA LEU A 473 6.12 4.03 4.39
C LEU A 473 6.81 5.35 4.77
N PHE A 474 7.72 5.85 3.94
CA PHE A 474 8.38 7.15 4.07
C PHE A 474 8.25 7.89 2.73
N PHE A 475 8.42 9.21 2.74
CA PHE A 475 8.15 10.05 1.57
C PHE A 475 9.44 10.60 0.96
N ASP A 476 10.14 9.75 0.19
CA ASP A 476 11.42 10.11 -0.42
C ASP A 476 11.24 10.93 -1.72
N ALA A 477 12.35 11.26 -2.39
CA ALA A 477 12.33 12.04 -3.63
C ALA A 477 11.52 11.36 -4.75
N LYS A 478 11.60 10.03 -4.88
CA LYS A 478 10.90 9.26 -5.91
C LYS A 478 9.41 9.23 -5.66
N GLU A 479 8.96 9.03 -4.41
CA GLU A 479 7.52 9.13 -4.09
C GLU A 479 7.01 10.57 -4.26
N LYS A 480 7.79 11.57 -3.82
CA LYS A 480 7.47 12.99 -3.99
C LYS A 480 7.28 13.38 -5.44
N ASP A 481 8.23 13.01 -6.30
CA ASP A 481 8.17 13.31 -7.72
C ASP A 481 7.00 12.59 -8.39
N SER A 482 6.78 11.31 -8.05
CA SER A 482 5.67 10.53 -8.59
C SER A 482 4.31 11.13 -8.23
N TYR A 483 4.13 11.54 -6.96
CA TYR A 483 2.92 12.21 -6.49
C TYR A 483 2.72 13.55 -7.20
N LYS A 484 3.76 14.39 -7.22
CA LYS A 484 3.73 15.72 -7.84
C LYS A 484 3.36 15.63 -9.31
N ILE A 485 4.03 14.75 -10.07
CA ILE A 485 3.76 14.55 -11.50
C ILE A 485 2.29 14.13 -11.70
N ALA A 486 1.80 13.16 -10.92
CA ALA A 486 0.41 12.71 -11.06
C ALA A 486 -0.58 13.85 -10.74
N ARG A 487 -0.35 14.59 -9.66
CA ARG A 487 -1.21 15.71 -9.23
C ARG A 487 -1.21 16.85 -10.24
N GLU A 488 -0.05 17.28 -10.73
CA GLU A 488 0.07 18.34 -11.75
C GLU A 488 -0.56 17.93 -13.08
N ASN A 489 -0.50 16.65 -13.47
CA ASN A 489 -1.18 16.19 -14.68
C ASN A 489 -2.71 16.22 -14.54
N ILE A 490 -3.25 15.90 -13.35
CA ILE A 490 -4.71 15.90 -13.14
C ILE A 490 -5.26 17.32 -12.94
N LEU A 491 -4.62 18.12 -12.09
CA LEU A 491 -5.12 19.44 -11.66
C LEU A 491 -4.49 20.61 -12.43
N GLY A 492 -3.45 20.36 -13.22
CA GLY A 492 -2.58 21.40 -13.74
C GLY A 492 -1.59 21.92 -12.70
N ASN A 493 -0.61 22.71 -13.14
CA ASN A 493 0.40 23.32 -12.25
C ASN A 493 0.21 24.83 -12.04
N GLY A 494 -0.93 25.39 -12.47
CA GLY A 494 -1.30 26.79 -12.27
C GLY A 494 -0.46 27.82 -13.05
N LYS A 495 0.53 27.38 -13.83
CA LYS A 495 1.30 28.29 -14.69
C LYS A 495 0.46 28.74 -15.89
N PRO A 496 0.61 29.99 -16.35
CA PRO A 496 -0.19 30.50 -17.46
C PRO A 496 0.12 29.73 -18.76
N ASP A 497 -0.91 29.47 -19.57
CA ASP A 497 -0.81 28.79 -20.87
C ASP A 497 0.19 29.45 -21.83
N THR A 498 0.34 30.77 -21.73
CA THR A 498 1.22 31.57 -22.57
C THR A 498 2.09 32.51 -21.73
N ILE A 499 3.27 32.81 -22.25
CA ILE A 499 4.20 33.81 -21.74
C ILE A 499 4.54 34.80 -22.85
N ILE A 500 4.95 36.01 -22.48
CA ILE A 500 5.41 37.01 -23.43
C ILE A 500 6.90 36.78 -23.69
N LYS A 501 7.26 36.43 -24.92
CA LYS A 501 8.65 36.35 -25.39
C LYS A 501 8.80 37.23 -26.62
N ASP A 502 9.74 38.17 -26.59
CA ASP A 502 9.98 39.14 -27.66
C ASP A 502 8.71 39.92 -28.08
N GLY A 503 7.88 40.29 -27.10
CA GLY A 503 6.60 41.00 -27.33
C GLY A 503 5.48 40.15 -27.93
N LYS A 504 5.66 38.83 -28.06
CA LYS A 504 4.65 37.90 -28.57
C LYS A 504 4.22 36.90 -27.51
N ASN A 505 2.92 36.59 -27.49
CA ASN A 505 2.41 35.48 -26.70
C ASN A 505 2.87 34.16 -27.33
N VAL A 506 3.69 33.42 -26.60
CA VAL A 506 4.15 32.08 -26.97
C VAL A 506 3.67 31.07 -25.93
N PRO A 507 3.46 29.78 -26.31
CA PRO A 507 3.13 28.75 -25.34
C PRO A 507 4.17 28.68 -24.22
N ASN A 508 3.70 28.60 -22.98
CA ASN A 508 4.57 28.44 -21.83
C ASN A 508 5.05 26.97 -21.76
N PRO A 509 6.35 26.67 -21.95
CA PRO A 509 6.85 25.30 -21.91
C PRO A 509 6.75 24.67 -20.52
N GLU A 510 6.59 25.49 -19.47
CA GLU A 510 6.45 25.02 -18.10
C GLU A 510 4.99 24.78 -17.70
N CYS A 511 4.01 25.22 -18.51
CA CYS A 511 2.60 25.01 -18.21
C CYS A 511 2.20 23.56 -18.40
N ILE A 512 1.64 22.96 -17.33
CA ILE A 512 0.98 21.67 -17.38
C ILE A 512 -0.51 21.94 -17.23
N LEU A 513 -1.26 21.71 -18.30
CA LEU A 513 -2.71 21.81 -18.32
C LEU A 513 -3.34 20.59 -17.65
N PRO A 514 -4.45 20.74 -16.90
CA PRO A 514 -5.23 19.61 -16.42
C PRO A 514 -5.58 18.65 -17.57
N ILE A 515 -5.46 17.33 -17.39
CA ILE A 515 -5.80 16.36 -18.44
C ILE A 515 -7.22 16.54 -18.95
N ALA A 516 -8.18 16.89 -18.09
CA ALA A 516 -9.56 17.18 -18.51
C ALA A 516 -9.63 18.32 -19.53
N GLU A 517 -8.83 19.37 -19.33
CA GLU A 517 -8.71 20.49 -20.26
C GLU A 517 -7.95 20.09 -21.54
N GLN A 518 -6.87 19.30 -21.42
CA GLN A 518 -6.17 18.75 -22.58
C GLN A 518 -7.11 17.92 -23.47
N ILE A 519 -8.01 17.13 -22.86
CA ILE A 519 -9.04 16.35 -23.57
C ILE A 519 -10.01 17.30 -24.30
N ASN A 520 -10.47 18.36 -23.65
CA ASN A 520 -11.39 19.31 -24.29
C ASN A 520 -10.71 20.05 -25.46
N LYS A 521 -9.47 20.51 -25.27
CA LYS A 521 -8.64 21.12 -26.33
C LYS A 521 -8.39 20.14 -27.47
N SER A 522 -8.11 18.86 -27.18
CA SER A 522 -7.86 17.86 -28.23
C SER A 522 -9.10 17.48 -29.04
N LEU A 523 -10.31 17.76 -28.53
CA LEU A 523 -11.57 17.57 -29.26
C LEU A 523 -11.94 18.76 -30.17
N THR A 524 -11.49 19.97 -29.84
CA THR A 524 -11.87 21.20 -30.56
C THR A 524 -10.78 21.71 -31.50
N GLU A 525 -9.51 21.42 -31.24
CA GLU A 525 -8.40 21.90 -32.03
C GLU A 525 -8.06 20.99 -33.22
N SER A 526 -7.75 21.58 -34.37
CA SER A 526 -7.24 20.87 -35.56
C SER A 526 -5.73 20.56 -35.49
N LYS A 527 -5.12 20.72 -34.32
CA LYS A 527 -3.68 20.56 -34.11
C LYS A 527 -3.28 19.07 -34.10
N TYR A 528 -1.98 18.84 -34.10
CA TYR A 528 -1.36 17.56 -33.81
C TYR A 528 -0.53 17.67 -32.52
N TYR A 529 -0.35 16.54 -31.85
CA TYR A 529 0.45 16.44 -30.63
C TYR A 529 1.65 15.57 -30.89
N ILE A 530 2.84 16.11 -30.64
CA ILE A 530 4.09 15.36 -30.58
C ILE A 530 4.30 14.98 -29.13
N ARG A 531 4.50 13.69 -28.86
CA ARG A 531 4.73 13.14 -27.53
C ARG A 531 5.90 12.18 -27.58
N THR A 532 6.79 12.29 -26.60
CA THR A 532 7.89 11.35 -26.40
C THR A 532 7.57 10.34 -25.30
N GLU A 533 6.54 10.61 -24.49
CA GLU A 533 6.10 9.77 -23.40
C GLU A 533 4.57 9.80 -23.30
N VAL A 534 3.95 8.64 -23.12
CA VAL A 534 2.51 8.50 -22.84
C VAL A 534 2.25 7.38 -21.85
N TYR A 535 1.13 7.45 -21.13
CA TYR A 535 0.64 6.36 -20.28
C TYR A 535 -0.64 5.80 -20.89
N ALA A 536 -0.55 4.65 -21.54
CA ALA A 536 -1.67 4.04 -22.26
C ALA A 536 -1.42 2.55 -22.47
N LYS A 537 -2.47 1.81 -22.84
CA LYS A 537 -2.37 0.45 -23.34
C LYS A 537 -1.72 0.46 -24.72
N LYS A 538 -0.92 -0.57 -24.97
CA LYS A 538 -0.31 -0.80 -26.28
C LYS A 538 -1.32 -0.86 -27.41
N SER A 539 -2.44 -1.56 -27.25
CA SER A 539 -3.50 -1.66 -28.26
C SER A 539 -4.13 -0.30 -28.55
N THR A 540 -4.34 0.52 -27.53
CA THR A 540 -4.81 1.90 -27.67
C THR A 540 -3.79 2.72 -28.46
N ILE A 541 -2.51 2.66 -28.10
CA ILE A 541 -1.42 3.34 -28.84
C ILE A 541 -1.40 2.88 -30.30
N LYS A 542 -1.37 1.56 -30.57
CA LYS A 542 -1.41 0.99 -31.94
C LYS A 542 -2.57 1.55 -32.74
N ARG A 543 -3.78 1.49 -32.19
CA ARG A 543 -4.98 1.98 -32.85
C ARG A 543 -4.89 3.47 -33.17
N GLN A 544 -4.50 4.30 -32.19
CA GLN A 544 -4.45 5.75 -32.38
C GLN A 544 -3.31 6.21 -33.28
N LEU A 545 -2.17 5.50 -33.25
CA LEU A 545 -1.07 5.70 -34.20
C LEU A 545 -1.52 5.35 -35.62
N GLN A 546 -2.18 4.21 -35.82
CA GLN A 546 -2.67 3.81 -37.14
C GLN A 546 -3.66 4.84 -37.72
N LEU A 547 -4.61 5.31 -36.89
CA LEU A 547 -5.54 6.36 -37.29
C LEU A 547 -4.80 7.66 -37.67
N SER A 548 -3.73 8.00 -36.94
CA SER A 548 -2.90 9.18 -37.23
C SER A 548 -2.06 9.01 -38.51
N ILE A 549 -1.51 7.81 -38.76
CA ILE A 549 -0.82 7.46 -40.00
C ILE A 549 -1.76 7.61 -41.20
N ASN A 550 -2.98 7.06 -41.11
CA ASN A 550 -3.98 7.16 -42.17
C ASN A 550 -4.34 8.63 -42.46
N TYR A 551 -4.52 9.42 -41.39
CA TYR A 551 -4.78 10.85 -41.49
C TYR A 551 -3.63 11.60 -42.20
N PHE A 552 -2.39 11.46 -41.73
CA PHE A 552 -1.24 12.16 -42.34
C PHE A 552 -0.96 11.70 -43.78
N THR A 553 -1.26 10.43 -44.12
CA THR A 553 -1.20 9.94 -45.50
C THR A 553 -2.20 10.66 -46.40
N THR A 554 -3.41 10.87 -45.89
CA THR A 554 -4.48 11.58 -46.60
C THR A 554 -4.12 13.05 -46.79
N GLU A 555 -3.67 13.72 -45.73
CA GLU A 555 -3.28 15.14 -45.78
C GLU A 555 -2.07 15.39 -46.70
N LYS A 556 -1.06 14.50 -46.67
CA LYS A 556 0.05 14.54 -47.63
C LYS A 556 -0.45 14.46 -49.07
N SER A 557 -1.38 13.54 -49.34
CA SER A 557 -1.97 13.36 -50.68
C SER A 557 -2.80 14.58 -51.11
N ASN A 558 -3.55 15.19 -50.18
CA ASN A 558 -4.28 16.44 -50.42
C ASN A 558 -3.33 17.56 -50.84
N GLU A 559 -2.26 17.81 -50.08
CA GLU A 559 -1.28 18.85 -50.39
C GLU A 559 -0.54 18.58 -51.72
N GLN A 560 -0.25 17.31 -52.05
CA GLN A 560 0.31 16.93 -53.34
C GLN A 560 -0.64 17.24 -54.51
N ARG A 561 -1.93 16.95 -54.35
CA ARG A 561 -2.95 17.29 -55.37
C ARG A 561 -3.11 18.79 -55.53
N ASP A 562 -3.13 19.54 -54.44
CA ASP A 562 -3.24 21.00 -54.50
C ASP A 562 -2.02 21.65 -55.14
N LYS A 563 -0.81 21.18 -54.82
CA LYS A 563 0.42 21.59 -55.50
C LYS A 563 0.31 21.34 -57.01
N ALA A 564 -0.01 20.12 -57.43
CA ALA A 564 -0.12 19.75 -58.84
C ALA A 564 -1.19 20.56 -59.57
N ARG A 565 -2.31 20.85 -58.90
CA ARG A 565 -3.39 21.71 -59.42
C ARG A 565 -2.89 23.13 -59.70
N ILE A 566 -2.17 23.75 -58.77
CA ILE A 566 -1.63 25.10 -58.95
C ILE A 566 -0.54 25.12 -60.04
N GLU A 567 0.37 24.14 -60.05
CA GLU A 567 1.39 24.01 -61.09
C GLU A 567 0.78 23.87 -62.48
N THR A 568 -0.34 23.16 -62.59
CA THR A 568 -1.07 22.97 -63.86
C THR A 568 -1.85 24.21 -64.25
N ALA A 569 -2.63 24.79 -63.35
CA ALA A 569 -3.48 25.96 -63.63
C ALA A 569 -2.67 27.21 -63.99
N PHE A 570 -1.46 27.37 -63.44
CA PHE A 570 -0.58 28.51 -63.67
C PHE A 570 0.70 28.10 -64.41
N ARG A 571 0.59 27.12 -65.31
CA ARG A 571 1.70 26.67 -66.15
C ARG A 571 2.17 27.82 -67.06
N GLY A 572 3.49 28.04 -67.12
CA GLY A 572 4.09 29.12 -67.92
C GLY A 572 3.98 30.53 -67.30
N GLN A 573 3.24 30.68 -66.19
CA GLN A 573 3.16 31.94 -65.44
C GLN A 573 4.32 32.08 -64.45
N PRO A 574 4.86 33.29 -64.23
CA PRO A 574 5.93 33.51 -63.26
C PRO A 574 5.47 33.26 -61.82
N ASP A 575 6.40 32.93 -60.94
CA ASP A 575 6.11 32.61 -59.53
C ASP A 575 5.53 33.80 -58.73
N THR A 576 5.58 35.01 -59.29
CA THR A 576 5.00 36.24 -58.74
C THR A 576 3.49 36.36 -58.94
N VAL A 577 2.88 35.54 -59.81
CA VAL A 577 1.42 35.59 -60.04
C VAL A 577 0.67 35.26 -58.76
N ILE A 578 -0.34 36.08 -58.46
CA ILE A 578 -1.17 35.92 -57.27
C ILE A 578 -2.17 34.76 -57.48
N VAL A 579 -2.16 33.82 -56.55
CA VAL A 579 -3.10 32.68 -56.51
C VAL A 579 -3.99 32.80 -55.27
N ALA A 580 -5.23 32.35 -55.39
CA ALA A 580 -6.14 32.24 -54.26
C ALA A 580 -5.64 31.12 -53.33
N GLY A 581 -5.32 31.46 -52.09
CA GLY A 581 -4.94 30.51 -51.06
C GLY A 581 -6.15 29.80 -50.44
N SER A 582 -5.92 29.03 -49.38
CA SER A 582 -7.01 28.57 -48.51
C SER A 582 -7.63 29.75 -47.76
N GLY A 583 -8.91 30.03 -47.96
CA GLY A 583 -9.63 31.14 -47.33
C GLY A 583 -9.47 32.47 -48.09
N THR A 584 -9.44 33.60 -47.37
CA THR A 584 -9.34 34.97 -47.94
C THR A 584 -7.92 35.43 -48.22
N LYS A 585 -6.90 34.60 -47.98
CA LYS A 585 -5.50 34.96 -48.15
C LYS A 585 -5.07 34.76 -49.61
N THR A 586 -4.56 35.82 -50.23
CA THR A 586 -3.88 35.77 -51.53
C THR A 586 -2.37 35.71 -51.30
N GLN A 587 -1.67 34.93 -52.12
CA GLN A 587 -0.21 34.81 -52.06
C GLN A 587 0.34 34.50 -53.46
N THR A 588 1.63 34.67 -53.66
CA THR A 588 2.24 34.35 -54.95
C THR A 588 2.26 32.84 -55.19
N LYS A 589 2.25 32.42 -56.46
CA LYS A 589 2.35 31.02 -56.88
C LYS A 589 3.54 30.32 -56.22
N GLY A 590 4.72 30.95 -56.26
CA GLY A 590 5.94 30.40 -55.66
C GLY A 590 5.81 30.19 -54.16
N VAL A 591 5.21 31.16 -53.45
CA VAL A 591 4.94 31.04 -52.00
C VAL A 591 3.95 29.92 -51.71
N TYR A 592 2.89 29.78 -52.52
CA TYR A 592 1.91 28.69 -52.35
C TYR A 592 2.56 27.31 -52.52
N ILE A 593 3.30 27.10 -53.62
CA ILE A 593 4.00 25.84 -53.88
C ILE A 593 5.02 25.55 -52.76
N GLY A 594 5.75 26.56 -52.28
CA GLY A 594 6.67 26.45 -51.16
C GLY A 594 5.99 26.00 -49.85
N LEU A 595 4.80 26.52 -49.56
CA LEU A 595 3.99 26.10 -48.40
C LEU A 595 3.52 24.64 -48.53
N CYS A 596 3.04 24.22 -49.71
CA CYS A 596 2.69 22.83 -49.96
C CYS A 596 3.91 21.91 -49.77
N ASN A 597 5.08 22.25 -50.33
CA ASN A 597 6.31 21.47 -50.15
C ASN A 597 6.71 21.34 -48.67
N THR A 598 6.60 22.44 -47.91
CA THR A 598 6.86 22.43 -46.46
C THR A 598 5.95 21.46 -45.73
N LYS A 599 4.63 21.52 -45.99
CA LYS A 599 3.65 20.62 -45.37
C LYS A 599 3.84 19.16 -45.79
N ILE A 600 4.10 18.90 -47.07
CA ILE A 600 4.38 17.55 -47.58
C ILE A 600 5.59 16.96 -46.84
N THR A 601 6.68 17.72 -46.72
CA THR A 601 7.88 17.31 -45.99
C THR A 601 7.58 17.03 -44.53
N GLN A 602 6.81 17.92 -43.88
CA GLN A 602 6.36 17.74 -42.50
C GLN A 602 5.55 16.44 -42.32
N TYR A 603 4.58 16.16 -43.19
CA TYR A 603 3.79 14.93 -43.10
C TYR A 603 4.62 13.67 -43.41
N ILE A 604 5.62 13.74 -44.29
CA ILE A 604 6.58 12.65 -44.50
C ILE A 604 7.34 12.36 -43.20
N ASN A 605 7.84 13.40 -42.52
CA ASN A 605 8.52 13.24 -41.24
C ASN A 605 7.59 12.61 -40.18
N TYR A 606 6.32 13.03 -40.14
CA TYR A 606 5.34 12.48 -39.20
C TYR A 606 5.01 11.02 -39.46
N LEU A 607 4.90 10.64 -40.74
CA LEU A 607 4.72 9.25 -41.13
C LEU A 607 5.93 8.40 -40.76
N ASN A 608 7.15 8.92 -40.98
CA ASN A 608 8.38 8.21 -40.62
C ASN A 608 8.46 7.98 -39.10
N ASP A 609 8.28 9.03 -38.29
CA ASP A 609 8.29 8.93 -36.83
C ASP A 609 7.23 7.92 -36.33
N ASN A 610 5.99 8.01 -36.85
CA ASN A 610 4.92 7.10 -36.44
C ASN A 610 5.13 5.65 -36.90
N ASN A 611 5.75 5.42 -38.05
CA ASN A 611 6.08 4.07 -38.51
C ASN A 611 7.18 3.44 -37.65
N ILE A 612 8.18 4.23 -37.21
CA ILE A 612 9.19 3.80 -36.24
C ILE A 612 8.50 3.44 -34.91
N ALA A 613 7.68 4.35 -34.37
CA ALA A 613 6.92 4.10 -33.14
C ALA A 613 6.03 2.85 -33.24
N MET A 614 5.37 2.64 -34.38
CA MET A 614 4.56 1.44 -34.64
C MET A 614 5.40 0.16 -34.64
N SER A 615 6.59 0.19 -35.23
CA SER A 615 7.52 -0.94 -35.23
C SER A 615 7.99 -1.26 -33.81
N GLU A 616 8.39 -0.25 -33.04
CA GLU A 616 8.80 -0.41 -31.63
C GLU A 616 7.65 -0.98 -30.78
N ILE A 617 6.46 -0.41 -30.91
CA ILE A 617 5.26 -0.91 -30.23
C ILE A 617 4.89 -2.33 -30.63
N ASN A 618 5.08 -2.72 -31.88
CA ASN A 618 4.84 -4.09 -32.34
C ASN A 618 5.89 -5.07 -31.81
N ALA A 619 7.13 -4.61 -31.60
CA ALA A 619 8.21 -5.42 -31.05
C ALA A 619 8.07 -5.68 -29.55
N LEU A 620 7.33 -4.83 -28.81
CA LEU A 620 7.03 -5.09 -27.41
C LEU A 620 6.28 -6.43 -27.28
N THR A 621 6.65 -7.21 -26.29
CA THR A 621 6.05 -8.50 -25.89
C THR A 621 5.16 -8.36 -24.66
N ASP A 622 4.94 -7.11 -24.23
CA ASP A 622 4.18 -6.74 -23.06
C ASP A 622 2.70 -7.07 -23.17
N ASN A 623 2.12 -7.29 -21.98
CA ASN A 623 0.69 -7.43 -21.80
C ASN A 623 0.02 -6.08 -22.11
N ASP A 624 -1.22 -6.10 -22.61
CA ASP A 624 -1.95 -4.91 -23.07
C ASP A 624 -2.48 -4.03 -21.92
N LYS A 625 -1.56 -3.52 -21.11
CA LYS A 625 -1.78 -2.82 -19.83
C LYS A 625 -1.39 -1.34 -19.95
N ILE A 626 -2.00 -0.48 -19.12
CA ILE A 626 -1.67 0.95 -19.11
C ILE A 626 -0.31 1.12 -18.45
N LYS A 627 0.70 1.51 -19.22
CA LYS A 627 2.04 1.82 -18.68
C LYS A 627 2.71 2.94 -19.45
N LYS A 628 3.88 3.35 -18.95
CA LYS A 628 4.71 4.35 -19.60
C LYS A 628 5.32 3.78 -20.88
N HIS A 629 5.19 4.53 -21.98
CA HIS A 629 5.81 4.23 -23.26
C HIS A 629 6.63 5.43 -23.72
N SER A 630 7.94 5.26 -23.90
CA SER A 630 8.90 6.35 -24.16
C SER A 630 9.51 6.27 -25.57
N PHE A 631 8.75 6.72 -26.57
CA PHE A 631 9.22 6.91 -27.95
C PHE A 631 8.45 8.04 -28.62
N LYS A 632 9.00 8.59 -29.70
CA LYS A 632 8.42 9.75 -30.39
C LYS A 632 7.19 9.35 -31.19
N MET A 633 6.03 9.86 -30.80
CA MET A 633 4.73 9.62 -31.42
C MET A 633 4.07 10.93 -31.81
N ILE A 634 3.35 10.92 -32.93
CA ILE A 634 2.65 12.09 -33.45
C ILE A 634 1.19 11.72 -33.69
N PHE A 635 0.30 12.35 -32.95
CA PHE A 635 -1.13 12.10 -32.99
C PHE A 635 -1.87 13.28 -33.59
N LYS A 636 -2.90 13.02 -34.39
CA LYS A 636 -3.96 14.01 -34.60
C LYS A 636 -4.63 14.27 -33.24
N ALA A 637 -5.00 15.52 -32.94
CA ALA A 637 -5.64 15.91 -31.68
C ALA A 637 -6.76 14.94 -31.24
N SER A 638 -7.72 14.67 -32.13
CA SER A 638 -8.82 13.75 -31.84
C SER A 638 -8.40 12.32 -31.49
N HIS A 639 -7.28 11.84 -32.03
CA HIS A 639 -6.75 10.49 -31.74
C HIS A 639 -6.00 10.46 -30.41
N TYR A 640 -5.38 11.58 -30.02
CA TYR A 640 -4.67 11.71 -28.74
C TYR A 640 -5.61 11.67 -27.53
N THR A 641 -6.89 12.03 -27.70
CA THR A 641 -7.89 12.01 -26.63
C THR A 641 -8.01 10.65 -25.93
N ALA A 642 -7.91 9.54 -26.67
CA ALA A 642 -7.98 8.21 -26.07
C ALA A 642 -6.76 7.92 -25.17
N ILE A 643 -5.58 8.37 -25.58
CA ILE A 643 -4.33 8.26 -24.81
C ILE A 643 -4.43 9.08 -23.52
N LEU A 644 -4.92 10.33 -23.62
CA LEU A 644 -5.13 11.19 -22.45
C LEU A 644 -6.08 10.58 -21.41
N ARG A 645 -7.16 9.90 -21.87
CA ARG A 645 -8.10 9.24 -20.96
C ARG A 645 -7.45 8.10 -20.18
N GLU A 646 -6.62 7.28 -20.83
CA GLU A 646 -5.88 6.22 -20.14
C GLU A 646 -4.79 6.77 -19.22
N SER A 647 -4.11 7.85 -19.62
CA SER A 647 -3.17 8.55 -18.75
C SER A 647 -3.86 9.12 -17.51
N ASN A 648 -5.10 9.61 -17.63
CA ASN A 648 -5.89 10.05 -16.46
C ASN A 648 -6.16 8.91 -15.48
N VAL A 649 -6.49 7.71 -15.98
CA VAL A 649 -6.70 6.52 -15.15
C VAL A 649 -5.40 6.17 -14.43
N TYR A 650 -4.28 6.16 -15.15
CA TYR A 650 -2.96 5.91 -14.56
C TYR A 650 -2.64 6.86 -13.40
N TYR A 651 -2.75 8.18 -13.62
CA TYR A 651 -2.41 9.14 -12.57
C TYR A 651 -3.36 9.09 -11.38
N LYS A 652 -4.65 8.82 -11.61
CA LYS A 652 -5.61 8.60 -10.52
C LYS A 652 -5.24 7.40 -9.67
N ASN A 653 -4.77 6.31 -10.29
CA ASN A 653 -4.31 5.14 -9.55
C ASN A 653 -3.08 5.48 -8.69
N VAL A 654 -2.09 6.17 -9.25
CA VAL A 654 -0.91 6.64 -8.49
C VAL A 654 -1.32 7.47 -7.27
N ILE A 655 -2.24 8.42 -7.47
CA ILE A 655 -2.76 9.27 -6.39
C ILE A 655 -3.50 8.43 -5.33
N ASN A 656 -4.37 7.51 -5.75
CA ASN A 656 -5.12 6.66 -4.83
C ASN A 656 -4.20 5.75 -4.01
N GLN A 657 -3.16 5.16 -4.60
CA GLN A 657 -2.17 4.35 -3.87
C GLN A 657 -1.50 5.15 -2.76
N ILE A 658 -1.12 6.38 -3.08
CA ILE A 658 -0.44 7.28 -2.15
C ILE A 658 -1.40 7.75 -1.05
N HIS A 659 -2.64 8.09 -1.39
CA HIS A 659 -3.65 8.53 -0.41
C HIS A 659 -4.06 7.43 0.56
N SER A 660 -4.11 6.18 0.09
CA SER A 660 -4.40 5.03 0.94
C SER A 660 -3.24 4.70 1.89
N ASN A 661 -2.02 5.12 1.57
CA ASN A 661 -0.91 5.15 2.53
C ASN A 661 -0.91 6.51 3.28
N ASN A 662 -1.92 6.71 4.12
CA ASN A 662 -2.27 8.00 4.70
C ASN A 662 -1.24 8.57 5.69
N LEU A 663 -0.26 7.76 6.12
CA LEU A 663 0.79 8.14 7.07
C LEU A 663 2.16 7.78 6.47
N MET A 664 3.11 8.70 6.59
CA MET A 664 4.51 8.48 6.23
C MET A 664 5.39 8.83 7.42
N PHE A 665 6.32 7.94 7.73
CA PHE A 665 7.16 7.99 8.91
C PHE A 665 8.58 8.35 8.53
N ILE A 666 9.36 8.77 9.52
CA ILE A 666 10.80 8.90 9.39
C ILE A 666 11.37 7.51 9.06
N GLN A 667 12.18 7.45 8.00
CA GLN A 667 12.78 6.22 7.51
C GLN A 667 13.56 5.47 8.61
N GLY A 668 13.39 4.14 8.68
CA GLY A 668 14.03 3.26 9.67
C GLY A 668 13.45 3.35 11.09
N LYS A 669 12.32 4.06 11.30
CA LYS A 669 11.67 4.17 12.61
C LYS A 669 10.53 3.20 12.83
N THR A 670 10.13 2.47 11.81
CA THR A 670 9.00 1.53 11.91
C THR A 670 9.47 0.09 11.79
N LYS A 671 8.63 -0.85 12.23
CA LYS A 671 8.80 -2.27 11.91
C LYS A 671 8.01 -2.70 10.67
N ASN A 672 7.56 -1.72 9.88
CA ASN A 672 6.69 -1.97 8.77
C ASN A 672 7.45 -2.66 7.64
N ILE A 673 6.82 -3.60 6.94
CA ILE A 673 7.44 -4.31 5.82
C ILE A 673 7.89 -3.34 4.71
N MET A 674 7.23 -2.19 4.56
CA MET A 674 7.57 -1.16 3.57
C MET A 674 8.64 -0.15 4.05
N ASP A 675 9.30 -0.39 5.19
CA ASP A 675 10.45 0.37 5.71
C ASP A 675 11.71 -0.50 5.68
N TYR A 676 12.48 -0.42 4.59
CA TYR A 676 13.57 -1.37 4.32
C TYR A 676 14.85 -1.17 5.17
N HIS A 677 14.88 -0.19 6.08
CA HIS A 677 16.04 0.08 6.94
C HIS A 677 15.95 -0.51 8.35
N ASN A 678 14.89 -1.28 8.65
CA ASN A 678 14.67 -1.83 9.98
C ASN A 678 14.11 -3.27 9.94
N GLU A 679 13.77 -3.81 11.11
CA GLU A 679 13.08 -5.09 11.27
C GLU A 679 11.70 -5.06 10.58
N ARG A 680 11.52 -5.82 9.49
CA ARG A 680 10.31 -5.83 8.66
C ARG A 680 9.34 -6.93 9.11
N VAL A 681 8.37 -6.57 9.94
CA VAL A 681 7.46 -7.52 10.60
C VAL A 681 6.00 -7.28 10.28
N VAL A 682 5.56 -6.02 10.13
CA VAL A 682 4.13 -5.69 10.13
C VAL A 682 3.65 -4.93 8.90
N PHE A 683 2.37 -5.07 8.59
CA PHE A 683 1.63 -4.13 7.75
C PHE A 683 0.66 -3.30 8.60
N LEU A 684 0.34 -2.10 8.13
CA LEU A 684 -0.82 -1.34 8.62
C LEU A 684 -2.10 -1.91 8.00
N HIS A 685 -3.24 -1.75 8.69
CA HIS A 685 -4.53 -2.23 8.18
C HIS A 685 -4.91 -1.58 6.84
N ASN A 686 -4.53 -0.32 6.63
CA ASN A 686 -4.73 0.37 5.35
C ASN A 686 -3.87 -0.21 4.23
N GLN A 687 -2.63 -0.61 4.51
CA GLN A 687 -1.80 -1.32 3.54
C GLN A 687 -2.40 -2.70 3.22
N ILE A 688 -2.93 -3.42 4.21
CA ILE A 688 -3.65 -4.67 3.99
C ILE A 688 -4.83 -4.45 3.04
N LYS A 689 -5.63 -3.39 3.23
CA LYS A 689 -6.74 -3.04 2.33
C LYS A 689 -6.26 -2.75 0.91
N VAL A 690 -5.23 -1.92 0.74
CA VAL A 690 -4.64 -1.61 -0.58
C VAL A 690 -4.21 -2.88 -1.31
N MET A 691 -3.46 -3.76 -0.62
CA MET A 691 -3.01 -5.00 -1.22
C MET A 691 -4.18 -5.88 -1.64
N ARG A 692 -5.22 -6.02 -0.80
CA ARG A 692 -6.40 -6.86 -1.10
C ARG A 692 -7.24 -6.28 -2.24
N ASP A 693 -7.36 -4.96 -2.34
CA ASP A 693 -8.08 -4.29 -3.43
C ASP A 693 -7.36 -4.48 -4.77
N ASP A 694 -6.02 -4.48 -4.78
CA ASP A 694 -5.26 -4.68 -6.01
C ASP A 694 -5.31 -6.12 -6.54
N LEU A 695 -5.62 -7.13 -5.72
CA LEU A 695 -5.81 -8.50 -6.23
C LEU A 695 -6.88 -8.56 -7.32
N ALA A 696 -7.86 -7.65 -7.35
CA ALA A 696 -8.81 -7.60 -8.45
C ALA A 696 -8.16 -7.35 -9.83
N ASN A 697 -6.95 -6.78 -9.86
CA ASN A 697 -6.14 -6.56 -11.05
C ASN A 697 -5.17 -7.71 -11.39
N TYR A 698 -4.98 -8.66 -10.45
CA TYR A 698 -4.17 -9.88 -10.57
C TYR A 698 -4.93 -10.98 -11.30
#